data_AF-A0A959H9A4-F1
#
_entry.id   AF-A0A959H9A4-F1
#
_cell.length_a   1.000
_cell.length_b   1.000
_cell.length_c   1.000
_cell.angle_alpha   90.00
_cell.angle_beta   90.00
_cell.angle_gamma   90.00
#
_symmetry.space_group_name_H-M   'P 1'
#
loop_
_entity.id
_entity.type
_entity.pdbx_description
1 polymer ?
#
loop_
_entity_poly.entity_id
_entity_poly.type
_entity_poly.pdbx_seq_one_letter_code
_entity_poly.pdbx_strand_id
1 'polypeptide(L)'
;AANGLRLVHEAVIRYWPDALNWFKNKKDFLKKEALYRQKANEWSSNGRPAEVEFITQDDVEDAAEILSPYLRDWGLRQGSADSLSEYDKLLRDYCLFVFRQSRTPDKAIKYMAKPAGTHVFRAAQYGMVGLLDAFRQIDPACLELPNNDTGNTPLHGAAWAHADTVEYLLRQGVAPAPRNNKGWTPIAAPILMGRMDIFRLLLKASKPEELDAPNGRNLLHICAEYGRVDMAHLLIYEGLDPGLPDDRRWKPFHYAANSGELEALKFFGKFSDITETTGQGFNALHLAAANGHAAVVHYLLNEPRFHQHYNARTEEGKTALHLAAENRHGEVVSLLLQACDPNEPVSKAQSGPGQNFRPLHLAINGRGYSSASDDPDPIFETAAALLDDGRTDPNLPDGRGRTPLQMAASFPKLQKLLLRHPKLEAAQPISEGGETPITVSAKLGDWESFRALTKRSGHVASELADEAGNTMLHLLSERNAPPDLIENTLANLAPEGLNTLNKEGLTPLFSAIKSKNWMLVRKLLEFKGIDPTLKGERKPTALMLALELKADKDTLDTLVRVAPSLFTETDYFGWTPLHRAVAFQQTDWINWLQNNAEEPKTLWEQTDLLGRRPMGLASPSIKKKLGSSRESGNWPRPRSWDSGLEWKPIKAEDKEKLKARIDPVDGQFTVDEHADAHTAVLSFYDPEKVRIIRVKSPAWNYSGLNVYYLEYEENLFRLNGTSPPIHELNSKAGISLNPENVLDYLRFFCFFVRGEGGPFLIAEGLAQEEIPSSLTEVEREALEKVLRPACYNGYDEERGEFLAIATIYYSNSVFFADFAIRNTGMIEMIEDLNAIENLSAGIARPLK
;
A
#
# COMPACT_ATOMS: atom_id res chain seq x y z
N ALA A 1 -4.41 19.89 -33.02
CA ALA A 1 -4.10 19.05 -31.83
C ALA A 1 -4.68 19.59 -30.50
N ALA A 2 -5.12 20.86 -30.40
CA ALA A 2 -5.45 21.52 -29.12
C ALA A 2 -6.82 21.16 -28.48
N ASN A 3 -7.76 20.52 -29.19
CA ASN A 3 -9.09 20.24 -28.63
C ASN A 3 -9.11 19.01 -27.68
N GLY A 4 -8.24 18.02 -27.91
CA GLY A 4 -8.17 16.82 -27.04
C GLY A 4 -7.58 17.12 -25.66
N LEU A 5 -6.48 17.87 -25.60
CA LEU A 5 -5.85 18.29 -24.34
C LEU A 5 -6.78 19.18 -23.49
N ARG A 6 -7.57 20.05 -24.14
CA ARG A 6 -8.54 20.89 -23.43
C ARG A 6 -9.62 20.07 -22.75
N LEU A 7 -10.19 19.07 -23.43
CA LEU A 7 -11.21 18.18 -22.86
C LEU A 7 -10.65 17.33 -21.69
N VAL A 8 -9.41 16.88 -21.81
CA VAL A 8 -8.72 16.14 -20.73
C VAL A 8 -8.46 17.04 -19.52
N HIS A 9 -7.94 18.25 -19.71
CA HIS A 9 -7.75 19.20 -18.59
C HIS A 9 -9.08 19.63 -17.96
N GLU A 10 -10.12 19.86 -18.76
CA GLU A 10 -11.46 20.17 -18.24
C GLU A 10 -12.03 18.99 -17.43
N ALA A 11 -11.79 17.75 -17.85
CA ALA A 11 -12.17 16.56 -17.07
C ALA A 11 -11.36 16.43 -15.77
N VAL A 12 -10.04 16.59 -15.81
CA VAL A 12 -9.17 16.53 -14.61
C VAL A 12 -9.58 17.61 -13.60
N ILE A 13 -9.76 18.86 -14.04
CA ILE A 13 -10.19 19.97 -13.16
C ILE A 13 -11.61 19.74 -12.63
N ARG A 14 -12.50 19.14 -13.41
CA ARG A 14 -13.90 18.90 -12.99
C ARG A 14 -14.05 17.73 -12.02
N TYR A 15 -13.25 16.68 -12.16
CA TYR A 15 -13.42 15.43 -11.42
C TYR A 15 -12.34 15.17 -10.36
N TRP A 16 -11.27 15.97 -10.29
CA TRP A 16 -10.25 15.90 -9.24
C TRP A 16 -10.30 17.14 -8.33
N PRO A 17 -10.71 17.00 -7.04
CA PRO A 17 -10.84 18.11 -6.09
C PRO A 17 -9.57 18.97 -5.91
N ASP A 18 -8.39 18.35 -5.81
CA ASP A 18 -7.11 19.07 -5.68
C ASP A 18 -6.79 19.90 -6.94
N ALA A 19 -7.05 19.35 -8.12
CA ALA A 19 -6.87 20.08 -9.39
C ALA A 19 -7.87 21.24 -9.50
N LEU A 20 -9.11 21.06 -9.05
CA LEU A 20 -10.10 22.13 -8.99
C LEU A 20 -9.70 23.24 -8.02
N ASN A 21 -9.18 22.87 -6.84
CA ASN A 21 -8.73 23.81 -5.83
C ASN A 21 -7.48 24.58 -6.31
N TRP A 22 -6.52 23.87 -6.90
CA TRP A 22 -5.35 24.49 -7.54
C TRP A 22 -5.77 25.47 -8.65
N PHE A 23 -6.69 25.07 -9.53
CA PHE A 23 -7.17 25.92 -10.62
C PHE A 23 -7.91 27.15 -10.09
N LYS A 24 -8.79 27.00 -9.10
CA LYS A 24 -9.47 28.14 -8.45
C LYS A 24 -8.47 29.15 -7.87
N ASN A 25 -7.38 28.66 -7.27
CA ASN A 25 -6.34 29.50 -6.69
C ASN A 25 -5.40 30.14 -7.75
N LYS A 26 -5.31 29.57 -8.97
CA LYS A 26 -4.41 30.04 -10.04
C LYS A 26 -5.10 30.70 -11.23
N LYS A 27 -6.43 30.71 -11.26
CA LYS A 27 -7.23 31.17 -12.41
C LYS A 27 -6.90 32.60 -12.84
N ASP A 28 -6.82 33.53 -11.89
CA ASP A 28 -6.59 34.94 -12.22
C ASP A 28 -5.15 35.20 -12.65
N PHE A 29 -4.19 34.51 -12.03
CA PHE A 29 -2.79 34.49 -12.47
C PHE A 29 -2.66 34.00 -13.92
N LEU A 30 -3.28 32.86 -14.26
CA LEU A 30 -3.20 32.27 -15.61
C LEU A 30 -3.83 33.17 -16.68
N LYS A 31 -4.87 33.93 -16.34
CA LYS A 31 -5.47 34.91 -17.25
C LYS A 31 -4.53 36.07 -17.55
N LYS A 32 -3.91 36.63 -16.51
CA LYS A 32 -2.92 37.71 -16.64
C LYS A 32 -1.74 37.25 -17.48
N GLU A 33 -1.22 36.06 -17.17
CA GLU A 33 -0.12 35.45 -17.92
C GLU A 33 -0.45 35.29 -19.41
N ALA A 34 -1.63 34.76 -19.74
CA ALA A 34 -2.06 34.60 -21.13
C ALA A 34 -2.15 35.94 -21.88
N LEU A 35 -2.69 36.98 -21.23
CA LEU A 35 -2.76 38.34 -21.78
C LEU A 35 -1.36 38.89 -22.06
N TYR A 36 -0.43 38.72 -21.13
CA TYR A 36 0.94 39.20 -21.26
C TYR A 36 1.75 38.44 -22.30
N ARG A 37 1.50 37.14 -22.48
CA ARG A 37 2.07 36.37 -23.59
C ARG A 37 1.61 36.90 -24.93
N GLN A 38 0.34 37.29 -25.05
CA GLN A 38 -0.17 37.93 -26.25
C GLN A 38 0.53 39.28 -26.50
N LYS A 39 0.60 40.14 -25.48
CA LYS A 39 1.31 41.43 -25.57
C LYS A 39 2.80 41.26 -25.93
N ALA A 40 3.47 40.23 -25.40
CA ALA A 40 4.86 39.90 -25.71
C ALA A 40 5.05 39.50 -27.17
N ASN A 41 4.13 38.70 -27.72
CA ASN A 41 4.13 38.34 -29.13
C ASN A 41 3.88 39.55 -30.04
N GLU A 42 2.96 40.43 -29.67
CA GLU A 42 2.69 41.68 -30.39
C GLU A 42 3.92 42.59 -30.37
N TRP A 43 4.56 42.77 -29.21
CA TRP A 43 5.81 43.50 -29.07
C TRP A 43 6.95 42.91 -29.90
N SER A 44 7.10 41.58 -29.93
CA SER A 44 8.09 40.91 -30.78
C SER A 44 7.79 41.07 -32.27
N SER A 45 6.52 40.95 -32.66
CA SER A 45 6.08 41.07 -34.06
C SER A 45 6.27 42.49 -34.59
N ASN A 46 6.17 43.48 -33.70
CA ASN A 46 6.43 44.89 -33.99
C ASN A 46 7.93 45.26 -33.97
N GLY A 47 8.83 44.26 -33.96
CA GLY A 47 10.28 44.48 -34.01
C GLY A 47 10.92 44.86 -32.67
N ARG A 48 10.26 44.58 -31.53
CA ARG A 48 10.71 44.90 -30.16
C ARG A 48 11.08 46.39 -30.02
N PRO A 49 10.12 47.30 -30.25
CA PRO A 49 10.37 48.73 -30.16
C PRO A 49 10.94 49.10 -28.79
N ALA A 50 11.92 50.00 -28.79
CA ALA A 50 12.65 50.40 -27.60
C ALA A 50 11.79 51.15 -26.57
N GLU A 51 10.65 51.70 -27.00
CA GLU A 51 9.65 52.36 -26.17
C GLU A 51 8.24 52.02 -26.68
N VAL A 52 7.25 52.00 -25.80
CA VAL A 52 5.82 51.93 -26.15
C VAL A 52 5.09 53.13 -25.58
N GLU A 53 4.08 53.63 -26.29
CA GLU A 53 3.45 54.93 -26.01
C GLU A 53 2.77 55.02 -24.63
N PHE A 54 2.34 53.89 -24.05
CA PHE A 54 1.68 53.88 -22.73
C PHE A 54 1.82 52.53 -22.01
N ILE A 55 2.37 52.55 -20.78
CA ILE A 55 2.40 51.41 -19.83
C ILE A 55 1.65 51.88 -18.57
N THR A 56 0.64 51.10 -18.16
CA THR A 56 -0.16 51.41 -16.97
C THR A 56 0.48 50.90 -15.68
N GLN A 57 -0.04 51.31 -14.52
CA GLN A 57 0.39 50.79 -13.23
C GLN A 57 0.03 49.29 -13.07
N ASP A 58 -1.19 48.92 -13.43
CA ASP A 58 -1.66 47.52 -13.44
C ASP A 58 -0.75 46.65 -14.30
N ASP A 59 -0.20 47.22 -15.39
CA ASP A 59 0.70 46.50 -16.25
C ASP A 59 2.04 46.13 -15.57
N VAL A 60 2.57 47.03 -14.76
CA VAL A 60 3.81 46.80 -14.00
C VAL A 60 3.57 45.76 -12.90
N GLU A 61 2.42 45.80 -12.23
CA GLU A 61 2.04 44.86 -11.17
C GLU A 61 1.82 43.44 -11.74
N ASP A 62 1.10 43.33 -12.85
CA ASP A 62 0.85 42.07 -13.54
C ASP A 62 2.15 41.43 -14.06
N ALA A 63 3.03 42.23 -14.69
CA ALA A 63 4.34 41.75 -15.12
C ALA A 63 5.16 41.22 -13.93
N ALA A 64 5.06 41.84 -12.76
CA ALA A 64 5.73 41.40 -11.53
C ALA A 64 5.21 40.06 -11.03
N GLU A 65 3.88 39.93 -11.02
CA GLU A 65 3.18 38.74 -10.58
C GLU A 65 3.55 37.56 -11.48
N ILE A 66 3.55 37.77 -12.80
CA ILE A 66 3.91 36.78 -13.81
C ILE A 66 5.36 36.33 -13.68
N LEU A 67 6.31 37.24 -13.48
CA LEU A 67 7.72 36.90 -13.30
C LEU A 67 7.98 36.07 -12.02
N SER A 68 7.11 36.17 -11.00
CA SER A 68 7.30 35.58 -9.67
C SER A 68 7.38 34.04 -9.62
N PRO A 69 6.47 33.26 -10.23
CA PRO A 69 6.57 31.79 -10.26
C PRO A 69 7.65 31.26 -11.22
N TYR A 70 7.89 31.94 -12.34
CA TYR A 70 8.93 31.55 -13.31
C TYR A 70 10.35 31.65 -12.72
N LEU A 71 10.57 32.55 -11.75
CA LEU A 71 11.81 32.64 -10.97
C LEU A 71 12.17 31.38 -10.20
N ARG A 72 11.17 30.63 -9.71
CA ARG A 72 11.38 29.44 -8.89
C ARG A 72 11.83 28.25 -9.74
N ASP A 73 11.43 28.22 -11.01
CA ASP A 73 11.83 27.21 -12.00
C ASP A 73 13.12 27.60 -12.74
N TRP A 74 13.46 28.89 -12.85
CA TRP A 74 14.67 29.37 -13.55
C TRP A 74 15.88 29.51 -12.63
N GLY A 75 15.67 29.58 -11.32
CA GLY A 75 16.72 29.43 -10.33
C GLY A 75 16.84 27.97 -9.90
N LEU A 76 18.00 27.35 -10.18
CA LEU A 76 18.53 26.15 -9.52
C LEU A 76 18.35 24.77 -10.19
N ARG A 77 17.98 24.66 -11.48
CA ARG A 77 18.27 23.44 -12.25
C ARG A 77 19.24 23.73 -13.38
N GLN A 78 20.53 23.61 -13.03
CA GLN A 78 21.69 23.55 -13.94
C GLN A 78 21.85 24.71 -14.94
N GLY A 79 22.60 25.72 -14.53
CA GLY A 79 23.76 26.18 -15.31
C GLY A 79 23.58 26.67 -16.75
N SER A 80 22.39 27.00 -17.24
CA SER A 80 22.28 27.80 -18.47
C SER A 80 20.95 28.54 -18.52
N ALA A 81 20.97 29.78 -18.98
CA ALA A 81 19.79 30.53 -19.38
C ALA A 81 19.12 29.94 -20.65
N ASP A 82 19.56 28.75 -21.10
CA ASP A 82 19.19 28.13 -22.37
C ASP A 82 18.08 27.10 -22.27
N SER A 83 17.69 26.64 -21.06
CA SER A 83 16.63 25.65 -20.86
C SER A 83 15.20 26.15 -21.09
N LEU A 84 15.04 27.45 -21.33
CA LEU A 84 13.73 28.07 -21.52
C LEU A 84 13.19 27.91 -22.93
N SER A 85 11.89 27.62 -23.04
CA SER A 85 11.19 27.72 -24.33
C SER A 85 11.32 29.13 -24.88
N GLU A 86 11.40 29.28 -26.21
CA GLU A 86 11.46 30.62 -26.84
C GLU A 86 10.27 31.50 -26.43
N TYR A 87 9.13 30.88 -26.14
CA TYR A 87 7.90 31.52 -25.70
C TYR A 87 8.02 32.09 -24.27
N ASP A 88 8.72 31.39 -23.38
CA ASP A 88 8.98 31.85 -22.02
C ASP A 88 10.10 32.89 -21.96
N LYS A 89 11.12 32.75 -22.82
CA LYS A 89 12.15 33.78 -23.03
C LYS A 89 11.50 35.08 -23.50
N LEU A 90 10.57 35.01 -24.44
CA LEU A 90 9.87 36.19 -24.95
C LEU A 90 8.95 36.84 -23.90
N LEU A 91 8.16 36.03 -23.16
CA LEU A 91 7.34 36.53 -22.06
C LEU A 91 8.19 37.24 -21.00
N ARG A 92 9.30 36.62 -20.60
CA ARG A 92 10.27 37.23 -19.70
C ARG A 92 10.74 38.57 -20.24
N ASP A 93 11.32 38.58 -21.43
CA ASP A 93 11.93 39.78 -22.03
C ASP A 93 10.91 40.92 -22.13
N TYR A 94 9.66 40.62 -22.47
CA TYR A 94 8.59 41.60 -22.51
C TYR A 94 8.19 42.11 -21.12
N CYS A 95 8.01 41.23 -20.13
CA CYS A 95 7.73 41.68 -18.75
C CYS A 95 8.88 42.56 -18.22
N LEU A 96 10.15 42.19 -18.50
CA LEU A 96 11.31 43.02 -18.13
C LEU A 96 11.33 44.36 -18.88
N PHE A 97 10.91 44.37 -20.14
CA PHE A 97 10.73 45.60 -20.92
C PHE A 97 9.67 46.52 -20.30
N VAL A 98 8.51 45.97 -19.92
CA VAL A 98 7.44 46.70 -19.22
C VAL A 98 7.97 47.31 -17.93
N PHE A 99 8.77 46.56 -17.16
CA PHE A 99 9.45 47.08 -15.97
C PHE A 99 10.37 48.26 -16.25
N ARG A 100 11.17 48.20 -17.31
CA ARG A 100 12.15 49.25 -17.68
C ARG A 100 11.49 50.55 -18.14
N GLN A 101 10.28 50.46 -18.69
CA GLN A 101 9.57 51.56 -19.33
C GLN A 101 8.54 52.25 -18.41
N SER A 102 8.48 51.86 -17.12
CA SER A 102 7.63 52.52 -16.12
C SER A 102 7.94 54.02 -16.04
N ARG A 103 7.00 54.87 -16.49
CA ARG A 103 7.14 56.33 -16.56
C ARG A 103 6.83 57.07 -15.25
N THR A 104 6.38 56.37 -14.22
CA THR A 104 6.02 56.96 -12.91
C THR A 104 6.72 56.26 -11.74
N PRO A 105 8.06 56.26 -11.70
CA PRO A 105 8.78 55.62 -10.61
C PRO A 105 8.56 56.37 -9.27
N ASP A 106 8.24 57.66 -9.28
CA ASP A 106 7.79 58.49 -8.16
C ASP A 106 6.43 58.07 -7.54
N LYS A 107 5.50 57.50 -8.33
CA LYS A 107 4.22 56.97 -7.83
C LYS A 107 4.31 55.52 -7.36
N ALA A 108 5.15 54.69 -7.99
CA ALA A 108 5.55 53.38 -7.44
C ALA A 108 6.18 53.54 -6.04
N ILE A 109 6.85 54.69 -5.82
CA ILE A 109 7.41 55.15 -4.55
C ILE A 109 6.35 55.75 -3.60
N LYS A 110 5.31 56.42 -4.08
CA LYS A 110 4.29 57.04 -3.19
C LYS A 110 3.32 56.05 -2.52
N TYR A 111 3.13 54.86 -3.10
CA TYR A 111 2.33 53.77 -2.50
C TYR A 111 3.17 52.81 -1.63
N MET A 112 4.42 53.19 -1.29
CA MET A 112 5.35 52.47 -0.41
C MET A 112 4.90 52.31 1.06
N ALA A 113 3.62 52.57 1.37
CA ALA A 113 3.02 52.28 2.67
C ALA A 113 2.52 50.83 2.84
N LYS A 114 2.66 49.95 1.83
CA LYS A 114 2.59 48.46 1.93
C LYS A 114 2.84 47.78 0.56
N PRO A 115 3.90 46.96 0.40
CA PRO A 115 5.23 47.34 0.85
C PRO A 115 6.26 47.30 -0.30
N ALA A 116 6.95 48.44 -0.43
CA ALA A 116 7.96 48.85 -1.40
C ALA A 116 9.10 47.88 -1.75
N GLY A 117 9.52 47.03 -0.82
CA GLY A 117 10.78 46.27 -0.94
C GLY A 117 10.78 45.24 -2.07
N THR A 118 9.61 44.78 -2.50
CA THR A 118 9.49 43.63 -3.42
C THR A 118 10.03 43.90 -4.83
N HIS A 119 9.80 45.08 -5.40
CA HIS A 119 10.21 45.36 -6.79
C HIS A 119 11.69 45.74 -6.91
N VAL A 120 12.23 46.50 -5.96
CA VAL A 120 13.68 46.78 -5.90
C VAL A 120 14.46 45.49 -5.63
N PHE A 121 13.94 44.65 -4.72
CA PHE A 121 14.49 43.31 -4.48
C PHE A 121 14.53 42.47 -5.76
N ARG A 122 13.41 42.41 -6.52
CA ARG A 122 13.34 41.70 -7.80
C ARG A 122 14.33 42.25 -8.82
N ALA A 123 14.39 43.58 -8.99
CA ALA A 123 15.34 44.20 -9.92
C ALA A 123 16.80 43.79 -9.61
N ALA A 124 17.17 43.72 -8.33
CA ALA A 124 18.49 43.24 -7.92
C ALA A 124 18.67 41.72 -8.10
N GLN A 125 17.64 40.93 -7.82
CA GLN A 125 17.62 39.49 -8.05
C GLN A 125 17.81 39.12 -9.53
N TYR A 126 17.49 40.02 -10.46
CA TYR A 126 17.65 39.82 -11.91
C TYR A 126 18.84 40.55 -12.53
N GLY A 127 19.64 41.23 -11.71
CA GLY A 127 20.81 41.94 -12.19
C GLY A 127 20.52 43.24 -12.97
N MET A 128 19.39 43.90 -12.72
CA MET A 128 18.94 45.08 -13.48
C MET A 128 19.52 46.39 -12.95
N VAL A 129 20.83 46.58 -13.13
CA VAL A 129 21.54 47.77 -12.62
C VAL A 129 20.91 49.09 -13.07
N GLY A 130 20.52 49.22 -14.34
CA GLY A 130 19.91 50.46 -14.85
C GLY A 130 18.56 50.80 -14.18
N LEU A 131 17.77 49.78 -13.82
CA LEU A 131 16.49 49.97 -13.13
C LEU A 131 16.71 50.30 -11.65
N LEU A 132 17.70 49.67 -11.02
CA LEU A 132 18.11 50.03 -9.65
C LEU A 132 18.60 51.47 -9.57
N ASP A 133 19.32 51.96 -10.58
CA ASP A 133 19.74 53.36 -10.62
C ASP A 133 18.56 54.32 -10.77
N ALA A 134 17.58 53.98 -11.60
CA ALA A 134 16.34 54.74 -11.69
C ALA A 134 15.59 54.80 -10.35
N PHE A 135 15.48 53.68 -9.62
CA PHE A 135 14.86 53.66 -8.28
C PHE A 135 15.64 54.51 -7.28
N ARG A 136 16.97 54.38 -7.26
CA ARG A 136 17.87 55.14 -6.38
C ARG A 136 17.79 56.65 -6.59
N GLN A 137 17.67 57.11 -7.84
CA GLN A 137 17.58 58.55 -8.16
C GLN A 137 16.34 59.22 -7.54
N ILE A 138 15.32 58.45 -7.17
CA ILE A 138 14.07 58.97 -6.63
C ILE A 138 14.00 58.76 -5.13
N ASP A 139 14.36 57.57 -4.66
CA ASP A 139 14.54 57.29 -3.23
C ASP A 139 15.81 56.46 -3.01
N PRO A 140 16.92 57.09 -2.56
CA PRO A 140 18.15 56.37 -2.28
C PRO A 140 17.99 55.26 -1.23
N ALA A 141 17.05 55.40 -0.29
CA ALA A 141 16.83 54.41 0.78
C ALA A 141 16.22 53.09 0.25
N CYS A 142 15.63 53.10 -0.95
CA CYS A 142 14.94 51.93 -1.50
C CYS A 142 15.87 50.72 -1.74
N LEU A 143 17.16 50.95 -1.94
CA LEU A 143 18.16 49.90 -2.18
C LEU A 143 18.46 49.05 -0.94
N GLU A 144 18.04 49.50 0.25
CA GLU A 144 18.22 48.78 1.51
C GLU A 144 16.92 48.15 2.02
N LEU A 145 15.77 48.43 1.39
CA LEU A 145 14.47 47.99 1.90
C LEU A 145 14.31 46.47 1.78
N PRO A 146 14.06 45.76 2.90
CA PRO A 146 13.82 44.33 2.87
C PRO A 146 12.47 43.99 2.23
N ASN A 147 12.40 42.83 1.58
CA ASN A 147 11.12 42.27 1.15
C ASN A 147 10.32 41.73 2.35
N ASN A 148 9.00 41.62 2.20
CA ASN A 148 8.12 41.28 3.33
C ASN A 148 8.13 39.80 3.69
N ASP A 149 8.38 38.94 2.71
CA ASP A 149 8.23 37.50 2.88
C ASP A 149 9.39 36.91 3.68
N THR A 150 10.60 37.41 3.44
CA THR A 150 11.84 36.82 3.97
C THR A 150 12.73 37.81 4.69
N GLY A 151 12.44 39.11 4.59
CA GLY A 151 13.34 40.15 5.09
C GLY A 151 14.57 40.35 4.21
N ASN A 152 14.62 39.76 3.01
CA ASN A 152 15.79 39.86 2.13
C ASN A 152 15.87 41.26 1.50
N THR A 153 17.01 41.91 1.61
CA THR A 153 17.32 43.18 0.91
C THR A 153 17.69 42.94 -0.56
N PRO A 154 17.70 43.97 -1.43
CA PRO A 154 18.17 43.85 -2.81
C PRO A 154 19.55 43.20 -2.93
N LEU A 155 20.46 43.48 -1.99
CA LEU A 155 21.78 42.86 -1.96
C LEU A 155 21.72 41.33 -1.75
N HIS A 156 20.80 40.82 -0.92
CA HIS A 156 20.55 39.37 -0.80
C HIS A 156 20.10 38.77 -2.13
N GLY A 157 19.24 39.46 -2.88
CA GLY A 157 18.77 39.00 -4.18
C GLY A 157 19.91 38.91 -5.20
N ALA A 158 20.74 39.95 -5.28
CA ALA A 158 21.86 40.01 -6.20
C ALA A 158 22.96 38.98 -5.89
N ALA A 159 23.22 38.70 -4.60
CA ALA A 159 24.31 37.85 -4.14
C ALA A 159 24.22 36.38 -4.60
N TRP A 160 23.05 35.91 -5.07
CA TRP A 160 22.91 34.57 -5.63
C TRP A 160 23.59 34.39 -6.98
N ALA A 161 23.67 35.44 -7.82
CA ALA A 161 24.09 35.27 -9.20
C ALA A 161 24.73 36.48 -9.91
N HIS A 162 24.52 37.72 -9.45
CA HIS A 162 24.78 38.92 -10.26
C HIS A 162 25.89 39.81 -9.66
N ALA A 163 27.14 39.52 -10.02
CA ALA A 163 28.33 40.23 -9.54
C ALA A 163 28.27 41.74 -9.84
N ASP A 164 27.93 42.14 -11.06
CA ASP A 164 27.83 43.56 -11.46
C ASP A 164 26.80 44.33 -10.61
N THR A 165 25.74 43.64 -10.20
CA THR A 165 24.67 44.24 -9.38
C THR A 165 25.07 44.32 -7.92
N VAL A 166 25.77 43.30 -7.40
CA VAL A 166 26.41 43.38 -6.09
C VAL A 166 27.42 44.53 -6.05
N GLU A 167 28.30 44.64 -7.05
CA GLU A 167 29.27 45.72 -7.15
C GLU A 167 28.58 47.08 -7.23
N TYR A 168 27.54 47.21 -8.05
CA TYR A 168 26.74 48.43 -8.14
C TYR A 168 26.15 48.81 -6.78
N LEU A 169 25.43 47.90 -6.12
CA LEU A 169 24.78 48.17 -4.82
C LEU A 169 25.80 48.59 -3.76
N LEU A 170 26.93 47.89 -3.67
CA LEU A 170 28.01 48.23 -2.73
C LEU A 170 28.63 49.61 -3.05
N ARG A 171 28.85 49.95 -4.33
CA ARG A 171 29.32 51.28 -4.75
C ARG A 171 28.35 52.41 -4.40
N GLN A 172 27.04 52.11 -4.32
CA GLN A 172 26.03 53.08 -3.88
C GLN A 172 25.95 53.23 -2.36
N GLY A 173 26.81 52.54 -1.59
CA GLY A 173 26.86 52.65 -0.14
C GLY A 173 25.83 51.77 0.60
N VAL A 174 25.21 50.81 -0.09
CA VAL A 174 24.33 49.82 0.56
C VAL A 174 25.14 49.02 1.56
N ALA A 175 24.60 48.85 2.77
CA ALA A 175 25.23 48.04 3.80
C ALA A 175 25.60 46.64 3.25
N PRO A 176 26.83 46.14 3.47
CA PRO A 176 27.31 44.88 2.87
C PRO A 176 26.77 43.63 3.57
N ALA A 177 26.38 43.75 4.85
CA ALA A 177 25.93 42.64 5.69
C ALA A 177 24.55 42.85 6.36
N PRO A 178 23.50 43.24 5.63
CA PRO A 178 22.15 43.31 6.20
C PRO A 178 21.69 41.91 6.60
N ARG A 179 20.90 41.81 7.67
CA ARG A 179 20.31 40.54 8.11
C ARG A 179 18.88 40.42 7.64
N ASN A 180 18.54 39.26 7.06
CA ASN A 180 17.15 38.92 6.78
C ASN A 180 16.41 38.38 8.03
N ASN A 181 15.14 37.99 7.90
CA ASN A 181 14.31 37.53 9.02
C ASN A 181 14.84 36.25 9.69
N LYS A 182 15.75 35.52 9.03
CA LYS A 182 16.41 34.31 9.54
C LYS A 182 17.82 34.60 10.06
N GLY A 183 18.27 35.85 10.04
CA GLY A 183 19.60 36.29 10.47
C GLY A 183 20.71 36.10 9.43
N TRP A 184 20.40 35.63 8.22
CA TRP A 184 21.41 35.44 7.16
C TRP A 184 21.86 36.77 6.58
N THR A 185 23.13 36.84 6.18
CA THR A 185 23.74 37.94 5.44
C THR A 185 23.92 37.57 3.96
N PRO A 186 24.04 38.54 3.03
CA PRO A 186 24.16 38.26 1.59
C PRO A 186 25.36 37.39 1.21
N ILE A 187 26.47 37.48 1.96
CA ILE A 187 27.71 36.75 1.68
C ILE A 187 27.58 35.23 1.82
N ALA A 188 26.56 34.73 2.51
CA ALA A 188 26.29 33.29 2.58
C ALA A 188 25.92 32.72 1.19
N ALA A 189 25.10 33.43 0.40
CA ALA A 189 24.62 32.95 -0.90
C ALA A 189 25.75 32.53 -1.88
N PRO A 190 26.80 33.33 -2.12
CA PRO A 190 27.88 32.92 -3.01
C PRO A 190 28.70 31.73 -2.48
N ILE A 191 28.73 31.46 -1.17
CA ILE A 191 29.37 30.26 -0.62
C ILE A 191 28.58 29.02 -1.07
N LEU A 192 27.26 29.01 -0.85
CA LEU A 192 26.39 27.90 -1.29
C LEU A 192 26.55 27.67 -2.80
N MET A 193 26.54 28.75 -3.59
CA MET A 193 26.62 28.70 -5.05
C MET A 193 28.03 28.48 -5.61
N GLY A 194 29.08 28.57 -4.79
CA GLY A 194 30.47 28.48 -5.24
C GLY A 194 30.96 29.67 -6.08
N ARG A 195 30.34 30.85 -5.94
CA ARG A 195 30.63 32.06 -6.71
C ARG A 195 31.72 32.91 -6.06
N MET A 196 32.98 32.57 -6.35
CA MET A 196 34.17 33.26 -5.80
C MET A 196 34.27 34.75 -6.17
N ASP A 197 33.79 35.13 -7.34
CA ASP A 197 33.70 36.51 -7.81
C ASP A 197 32.82 37.39 -6.90
N ILE A 198 31.59 36.93 -6.65
CA ILE A 198 30.63 37.62 -5.76
C ILE A 198 31.10 37.57 -4.31
N PHE A 199 31.61 36.40 -3.88
CA PHE A 199 32.14 36.22 -2.54
C PHE A 199 33.24 37.24 -2.22
N ARG A 200 34.21 37.46 -3.12
CA ARG A 200 35.28 38.46 -2.92
C ARG A 200 34.77 39.89 -2.85
N LEU A 201 33.74 40.24 -3.63
CA LEU A 201 33.14 41.58 -3.58
C LEU A 201 32.51 41.85 -2.21
N LEU A 202 31.73 40.89 -1.70
CA LEU A 202 31.08 41.01 -0.39
C LEU A 202 32.10 40.91 0.75
N LEU A 203 33.06 40.00 0.68
CA LEU A 203 34.11 39.86 1.69
C LEU A 203 34.92 41.15 1.86
N LYS A 204 35.30 41.79 0.74
CA LYS A 204 36.05 43.06 0.76
C LYS A 204 35.23 44.22 1.34
N ALA A 205 33.91 44.17 1.20
CA ALA A 205 33.02 45.22 1.67
C ALA A 205 32.61 45.03 3.14
N SER A 206 32.54 43.79 3.62
CA SER A 206 32.17 43.44 4.99
C SER A 206 33.32 43.59 5.98
N LYS A 207 32.97 43.81 7.25
CA LYS A 207 33.92 43.77 8.37
C LYS A 207 33.97 42.37 9.01
N PRO A 208 35.05 41.98 9.69
CA PRO A 208 35.16 40.66 10.31
C PRO A 208 33.99 40.31 11.27
N GLU A 209 33.51 41.27 12.06
CA GLU A 209 32.38 41.10 12.97
C GLU A 209 31.02 40.85 12.28
N GLU A 210 30.94 41.06 10.96
CA GLU A 210 29.75 40.86 10.13
C GLU A 210 29.73 39.50 9.41
N LEU A 211 30.82 38.72 9.52
CA LEU A 211 31.04 37.45 8.83
C LEU A 211 30.52 36.25 9.63
N ASP A 212 29.29 36.33 10.11
CA ASP A 212 28.63 35.26 10.88
C ASP A 212 27.45 34.63 10.13
N ALA A 213 26.85 33.61 10.74
CA ALA A 213 25.68 32.92 10.24
C ALA A 213 24.69 32.62 11.40
N PRO A 214 23.41 32.33 11.10
CA PRO A 214 22.42 32.06 12.14
C PRO A 214 22.73 30.82 12.99
N ASN A 215 22.12 30.76 14.19
CA ASN A 215 22.21 29.65 15.15
C ASN A 215 23.64 29.40 15.69
N GLY A 216 24.37 30.48 15.99
CA GLY A 216 25.74 30.41 16.50
C GLY A 216 26.77 29.95 15.46
N ARG A 217 26.38 29.80 14.19
CA ARG A 217 27.29 29.42 13.11
C ARG A 217 28.15 30.61 12.67
N ASN A 218 29.32 30.30 12.12
CA ASN A 218 30.08 31.22 11.27
C ASN A 218 30.03 30.76 9.80
N LEU A 219 30.51 31.58 8.86
CA LEU A 219 30.52 31.24 7.42
C LEU A 219 31.40 30.02 7.08
N LEU A 220 32.33 29.62 7.95
CA LEU A 220 33.15 28.41 7.77
C LEU A 220 32.33 27.12 7.90
N HIS A 221 31.25 27.12 8.69
CA HIS A 221 30.32 25.99 8.75
C HIS A 221 29.67 25.72 7.39
N ILE A 222 29.27 26.79 6.70
CA ILE A 222 28.69 26.71 5.35
C ILE A 222 29.75 26.26 4.35
N CYS A 223 30.97 26.79 4.44
CA CYS A 223 32.06 26.33 3.57
C CYS A 223 32.32 24.83 3.73
N ALA A 224 32.25 24.31 4.95
CA ALA A 224 32.40 22.89 5.21
C ALA A 224 31.25 22.04 4.67
N GLU A 225 30.00 22.52 4.85
CA GLU A 225 28.79 21.84 4.37
C GLU A 225 28.75 21.68 2.84
N TYR A 226 29.36 22.62 2.09
CA TYR A 226 29.35 22.66 0.62
C TYR A 226 30.74 22.49 -0.02
N GLY A 227 31.74 22.03 0.74
CA GLY A 227 33.08 21.72 0.20
C GLY A 227 33.89 22.93 -0.28
N ARG A 228 33.57 24.16 0.15
CA ARG A 228 34.19 25.42 -0.33
C ARG A 228 35.50 25.75 0.37
N VAL A 229 36.51 24.88 0.26
CA VAL A 229 37.81 25.03 0.94
C VAL A 229 38.52 26.34 0.56
N ASP A 230 38.47 26.75 -0.71
CA ASP A 230 39.12 28.00 -1.15
C ASP A 230 38.51 29.26 -0.51
N MET A 231 37.18 29.26 -0.30
CA MET A 231 36.50 30.36 0.40
C MET A 231 36.78 30.32 1.90
N ALA A 232 36.87 29.11 2.47
CA ALA A 232 37.25 28.93 3.86
C ALA A 232 38.66 29.49 4.16
N HIS A 233 39.61 29.30 3.25
CA HIS A 233 40.95 29.91 3.36
C HIS A 233 40.89 31.43 3.50
N LEU A 234 40.08 32.10 2.68
CA LEU A 234 39.92 33.56 2.74
C LEU A 234 39.25 34.00 4.04
N LEU A 235 38.21 33.30 4.49
CA LEU A 235 37.53 33.60 5.74
C LEU A 235 38.42 33.42 6.98
N ILE A 236 39.27 32.38 7.00
CA ILE A 236 40.26 32.17 8.07
C ILE A 236 41.31 33.28 8.04
N TYR A 237 41.72 33.73 6.85
CA TYR A 237 42.63 34.86 6.70
C TYR A 237 42.04 36.17 7.27
N GLU A 238 40.72 36.37 7.10
CA GLU A 238 39.98 37.49 7.74
C GLU A 238 39.72 37.30 9.24
N GLY A 239 40.24 36.21 9.85
CA GLY A 239 40.24 36.00 11.30
C GLY A 239 39.10 35.14 11.85
N LEU A 240 38.30 34.48 11.00
CA LEU A 240 37.27 33.54 11.49
C LEU A 240 37.91 32.29 12.08
N ASP A 241 37.40 31.85 13.23
CA ASP A 241 37.86 30.64 13.90
C ASP A 241 37.27 29.36 13.24
N PRO A 242 38.11 28.50 12.61
CA PRO A 242 37.68 27.24 12.00
C PRO A 242 37.29 26.14 13.01
N GLY A 243 37.55 26.34 14.31
CA GLY A 243 37.20 25.40 15.39
C GLY A 243 35.97 25.79 16.20
N LEU A 244 35.34 26.94 15.90
CA LEU A 244 34.19 27.44 16.66
C LEU A 244 32.97 26.52 16.48
N PRO A 245 32.36 26.01 17.56
CA PRO A 245 31.12 25.25 17.49
C PRO A 245 29.87 26.15 17.38
N ASP A 246 28.83 25.65 16.71
CA ASP A 246 27.50 26.27 16.68
C ASP A 246 26.66 25.98 17.95
N ASP A 247 25.42 26.48 18.00
CA ASP A 247 24.52 26.31 19.16
C ASP A 247 24.22 24.85 19.52
N ARG A 248 24.42 23.91 18.58
CA ARG A 248 24.26 22.45 18.79
C ARG A 248 25.59 21.75 19.02
N ARG A 249 26.65 22.51 19.26
CA ARG A 249 28.06 22.09 19.32
C ARG A 249 28.57 21.42 18.04
N TRP A 250 27.99 21.71 16.88
CA TRP A 250 28.55 21.24 15.62
C TRP A 250 29.70 22.16 15.21
N LYS A 251 30.84 21.56 14.88
CA LYS A 251 31.99 22.25 14.29
C LYS A 251 31.97 22.12 12.76
N PRO A 252 32.70 22.96 12.00
CA PRO A 252 32.74 22.87 10.54
C PRO A 252 33.03 21.46 10.01
N PHE A 253 33.99 20.73 10.60
CA PHE A 253 34.30 19.36 10.16
C PHE A 253 33.12 18.38 10.30
N HIS A 254 32.19 18.60 11.25
CA HIS A 254 30.97 17.78 11.38
C HIS A 254 30.04 17.98 10.18
N TYR A 255 29.89 19.22 9.71
CA TYR A 255 29.13 19.53 8.50
C TYR A 255 29.77 18.88 7.26
N ALA A 256 31.09 18.95 7.13
CA ALA A 256 31.81 18.28 6.04
C ALA A 256 31.58 16.76 6.05
N ALA A 257 31.64 16.12 7.23
CA ALA A 257 31.35 14.69 7.36
C ALA A 257 29.90 14.34 7.03
N ASN A 258 28.95 15.15 7.48
CA ASN A 258 27.51 14.97 7.20
C ASN A 258 27.16 15.15 5.71
N SER A 259 27.88 16.03 5.01
CA SER A 259 27.67 16.29 3.58
C SER A 259 28.53 15.43 2.65
N GLY A 260 29.48 14.66 3.18
CA GLY A 260 30.37 13.81 2.38
C GLY A 260 31.55 14.55 1.74
N GLU A 261 31.82 15.78 2.18
CA GLU A 261 32.85 16.65 1.61
C GLU A 261 34.24 16.31 2.17
N LEU A 262 34.86 15.27 1.60
CA LEU A 262 36.13 14.71 2.10
C LEU A 262 37.26 15.75 2.21
N GLU A 263 37.43 16.61 1.21
CA GLU A 263 38.51 17.61 1.23
C GLU A 263 38.25 18.71 2.27
N ALA A 264 36.99 19.10 2.48
CA ALA A 264 36.64 20.00 3.58
C ALA A 264 36.85 19.34 4.95
N LEU A 265 36.51 18.06 5.09
CA LEU A 265 36.75 17.32 6.33
C LEU A 265 38.24 17.29 6.68
N LYS A 266 39.10 16.95 5.71
CA LYS A 266 40.56 16.98 5.87
C LYS A 266 41.08 18.37 6.20
N PHE A 267 40.51 19.40 5.58
CA PHE A 267 40.91 20.79 5.80
C PHE A 267 40.55 21.26 7.22
N PHE A 268 39.28 21.16 7.61
CA PHE A 268 38.81 21.61 8.92
C PHE A 268 39.32 20.73 10.07
N GLY A 269 39.55 19.44 9.83
CA GLY A 269 40.16 18.51 10.79
C GLY A 269 41.62 18.80 11.15
N LYS A 270 42.27 19.78 10.50
CA LYS A 270 43.58 20.31 10.91
C LYS A 270 43.48 21.32 12.06
N PHE A 271 42.31 21.94 12.23
CA PHE A 271 42.08 23.01 13.19
C PHE A 271 41.28 22.58 14.43
N SER A 272 40.84 21.32 14.48
CA SER A 272 40.08 20.76 15.59
C SER A 272 40.37 19.27 15.71
N ASP A 273 40.10 18.71 16.88
CA ASP A 273 40.14 17.26 17.03
C ASP A 273 38.92 16.64 16.34
N ILE A 274 39.19 15.90 15.26
CA ILE A 274 38.17 15.30 14.39
C ILE A 274 37.35 14.21 15.11
N THR A 275 37.80 13.76 16.29
CA THR A 275 37.10 12.78 17.13
C THR A 275 36.04 13.40 18.05
N GLU A 276 36.04 14.73 18.19
CA GLU A 276 35.06 15.44 19.01
C GLU A 276 33.62 15.12 18.56
N THR A 277 32.69 15.25 19.51
CA THR A 277 31.28 14.96 19.29
C THR A 277 30.43 16.22 19.35
N THR A 278 29.34 16.24 18.59
CA THR A 278 28.29 17.25 18.67
C THR A 278 27.57 17.25 20.03
N GLY A 279 26.62 18.16 20.21
CA GLY A 279 25.73 18.22 21.38
C GLY A 279 24.89 16.96 21.58
N GLN A 280 24.73 16.13 20.55
CA GLN A 280 23.93 14.89 20.59
C GLN A 280 24.82 13.62 20.59
N GLY A 281 26.13 13.77 20.82
CA GLY A 281 27.08 12.66 20.87
C GLY A 281 27.47 12.07 19.50
N PHE A 282 27.15 12.74 18.39
CA PHE A 282 27.59 12.29 17.06
C PHE A 282 29.03 12.73 16.80
N ASN A 283 29.88 11.84 16.30
CA ASN A 283 31.21 12.19 15.81
C ASN A 283 31.19 12.19 14.26
N ALA A 284 32.31 12.55 13.62
CA ALA A 284 32.39 12.58 12.16
C ALA A 284 32.02 11.24 11.49
N LEU A 285 32.42 10.11 12.09
CA LEU A 285 32.13 8.77 11.55
C LEU A 285 30.64 8.43 11.62
N HIS A 286 29.95 8.80 12.72
CA HIS A 286 28.50 8.64 12.84
C HIS A 286 27.75 9.40 11.73
N LEU A 287 28.12 10.66 11.49
CA LEU A 287 27.47 11.53 10.51
C LEU A 287 27.71 11.03 9.07
N ALA A 288 28.94 10.64 8.76
CA ALA A 288 29.26 10.09 7.45
C ALA A 288 28.58 8.74 7.21
N ALA A 289 28.52 7.88 8.23
CA ALA A 289 27.90 6.57 8.14
C ALA A 289 26.37 6.65 7.98
N ALA A 290 25.72 7.57 8.70
CA ALA A 290 24.27 7.78 8.63
C ALA A 290 23.78 8.29 7.27
N ASN A 291 24.65 8.95 6.50
CA ASN A 291 24.33 9.54 5.20
C ASN A 291 25.00 8.82 4.01
N GLY A 292 25.66 7.68 4.25
CA GLY A 292 26.20 6.84 3.17
C GLY A 292 27.51 7.34 2.53
N HIS A 293 28.26 8.21 3.19
CA HIS A 293 29.46 8.84 2.62
C HIS A 293 30.70 7.94 2.72
N ALA A 294 30.77 6.92 1.85
CA ALA A 294 31.81 5.89 1.85
C ALA A 294 33.25 6.44 1.81
N ALA A 295 33.52 7.49 1.01
CA ALA A 295 34.85 8.09 0.91
C ALA A 295 35.31 8.73 2.23
N VAL A 296 34.39 9.38 2.95
CA VAL A 296 34.66 9.96 4.27
C VAL A 296 34.86 8.85 5.30
N VAL A 297 33.99 7.83 5.30
CA VAL A 297 34.11 6.67 6.21
C VAL A 297 35.46 5.99 6.01
N HIS A 298 35.84 5.71 4.76
CA HIS A 298 37.14 5.11 4.42
C HIS A 298 38.31 5.97 4.92
N TYR A 299 38.27 7.29 4.75
CA TYR A 299 39.29 8.18 5.29
C TYR A 299 39.39 8.11 6.82
N LEU A 300 38.26 8.18 7.53
CA LEU A 300 38.22 8.12 9.00
C LEU A 300 38.67 6.76 9.54
N LEU A 301 38.38 5.66 8.84
CA LEU A 301 38.87 4.32 9.17
C LEU A 301 40.38 4.14 8.93
N ASN A 302 41.03 5.07 8.24
CA ASN A 302 42.49 5.07 8.04
C ASN A 302 43.19 6.21 8.79
N GLU A 303 42.45 7.01 9.55
CA GLU A 303 42.99 8.10 10.37
C GLU A 303 43.38 7.57 11.76
N PRO A 304 44.68 7.52 12.13
CA PRO A 304 45.13 6.88 13.37
C PRO A 304 44.49 7.45 14.64
N ARG A 305 44.17 8.75 14.65
CA ARG A 305 43.50 9.42 15.76
C ARG A 305 42.10 8.88 16.02
N PHE A 306 41.45 8.30 15.01
CA PHE A 306 40.07 7.83 15.09
C PHE A 306 39.92 6.38 15.56
N HIS A 307 41.00 5.60 15.64
CA HIS A 307 40.97 4.15 15.93
C HIS A 307 40.18 3.79 17.21
N GLN A 308 40.31 4.59 18.27
CA GLN A 308 39.62 4.37 19.54
C GLN A 308 38.13 4.75 19.51
N HIS A 309 37.66 5.39 18.43
CA HIS A 309 36.33 5.98 18.30
C HIS A 309 35.43 5.27 17.29
N TYR A 310 35.86 4.16 16.67
CA TYR A 310 35.02 3.38 15.75
C TYR A 310 33.75 2.82 16.41
N ASN A 311 33.88 2.40 17.66
CA ASN A 311 32.77 1.90 18.48
C ASN A 311 32.20 2.97 19.42
N ALA A 312 32.50 4.25 19.19
CA ALA A 312 31.85 5.33 19.93
C ALA A 312 30.32 5.23 19.75
N ARG A 313 29.58 5.71 20.76
CA ARG A 313 28.12 5.64 20.76
C ARG A 313 27.51 7.03 20.85
N THR A 314 26.44 7.25 20.10
CA THR A 314 25.60 8.45 20.23
C THR A 314 24.82 8.45 21.54
N GLU A 315 24.12 9.53 21.87
CA GLU A 315 23.17 9.55 23.00
C GLU A 315 22.03 8.52 22.86
N GLU A 316 21.75 8.06 21.64
CA GLU A 316 20.82 6.96 21.38
C GLU A 316 21.44 5.57 21.61
N GLY A 317 22.72 5.48 21.95
CA GLY A 317 23.44 4.23 22.13
C GLY A 317 23.84 3.54 20.82
N LYS A 318 23.74 4.23 19.68
CA LYS A 318 24.05 3.69 18.34
C LYS A 318 25.51 3.96 17.99
N THR A 319 26.17 2.99 17.36
CA THR A 319 27.49 3.17 16.72
C THR A 319 27.33 3.59 15.26
N ALA A 320 28.42 3.91 14.57
CA ALA A 320 28.40 4.21 13.13
C ALA A 320 27.81 3.05 12.30
N LEU A 321 28.12 1.79 12.66
CA LEU A 321 27.60 0.61 11.96
C LEU A 321 26.08 0.49 12.13
N HIS A 322 25.54 0.82 13.31
CA HIS A 322 24.10 0.84 13.53
C HIS A 322 23.40 1.87 12.63
N LEU A 323 23.96 3.08 12.52
CA LEU A 323 23.39 4.15 11.69
C LEU A 323 23.48 3.82 10.19
N ALA A 324 24.59 3.23 9.73
CA ALA A 324 24.73 2.77 8.35
C ALA A 324 23.72 1.67 8.00
N ALA A 325 23.51 0.72 8.91
CA ALA A 325 22.55 -0.35 8.72
C ALA A 325 21.09 0.17 8.74
N GLU A 326 20.75 1.05 9.69
CA GLU A 326 19.41 1.64 9.82
C GLU A 326 19.01 2.48 8.58
N ASN A 327 19.98 3.18 7.97
CA ASN A 327 19.79 3.99 6.77
C ASN A 327 20.12 3.25 5.46
N ARG A 328 20.42 1.94 5.54
CA ARG A 328 20.57 1.03 4.38
C ARG A 328 21.73 1.40 3.43
N HIS A 329 22.88 1.73 4.00
CA HIS A 329 24.09 2.04 3.25
C HIS A 329 25.05 0.85 3.20
N GLY A 330 24.77 -0.14 2.33
CA GLY A 330 25.52 -1.40 2.23
C GLY A 330 27.03 -1.26 1.98
N GLU A 331 27.46 -0.29 1.16
CA GLU A 331 28.89 -0.01 0.93
C GLU A 331 29.58 0.47 2.22
N VAL A 332 28.96 1.42 2.93
CA VAL A 332 29.46 1.92 4.22
C VAL A 332 29.48 0.81 5.27
N VAL A 333 28.46 -0.04 5.31
CA VAL A 333 28.43 -1.22 6.18
C VAL A 333 29.65 -2.11 5.92
N SER A 334 29.93 -2.41 4.66
CA SER A 334 31.09 -3.23 4.25
C SER A 334 32.42 -2.64 4.71
N LEU A 335 32.57 -1.31 4.63
CA LEU A 335 33.75 -0.61 5.15
C LEU A 335 33.85 -0.70 6.68
N LEU A 336 32.76 -0.40 7.39
CA LEU A 336 32.73 -0.39 8.85
C LEU A 336 32.96 -1.78 9.45
N LEU A 337 32.52 -2.84 8.77
CA LEU A 337 32.78 -4.21 9.21
C LEU A 337 34.28 -4.51 9.33
N GLN A 338 35.16 -3.85 8.59
CA GLN A 338 36.61 -4.04 8.73
C GLN A 338 37.15 -3.71 10.13
N ALA A 339 36.44 -2.88 10.91
CA ALA A 339 36.89 -2.40 12.21
C ALA A 339 35.86 -2.52 13.35
N CYS A 340 34.58 -2.73 13.03
CA CYS A 340 33.48 -2.79 13.99
C CYS A 340 32.99 -4.25 14.18
N ASP A 341 32.32 -4.50 15.31
CA ASP A 341 31.63 -5.78 15.56
C ASP A 341 30.21 -5.74 14.98
N PRO A 342 29.83 -6.66 14.06
CA PRO A 342 28.49 -6.73 13.46
C PRO A 342 27.38 -7.10 14.44
N ASN A 343 27.72 -7.63 15.61
CA ASN A 343 26.75 -8.18 16.54
C ASN A 343 26.48 -7.25 17.71
N GLU A 344 27.25 -6.18 17.94
CA GLU A 344 27.00 -5.28 19.07
C GLU A 344 25.57 -4.73 19.06
N PRO A 345 24.83 -4.78 20.18
CA PRO A 345 23.49 -4.19 20.22
C PRO A 345 23.55 -2.68 20.47
N VAL A 346 22.43 -2.01 20.22
CA VAL A 346 22.19 -0.64 20.68
C VAL A 346 22.12 -0.65 22.21
N SER A 347 23.00 0.09 22.86
CA SER A 347 23.06 0.18 24.32
C SER A 347 22.82 1.63 24.76
N LYS A 348 21.61 1.97 25.21
CA LYS A 348 21.33 3.29 25.80
C LYS A 348 21.53 3.23 27.31
N ALA A 349 22.05 4.30 27.90
CA ALA A 349 22.16 4.41 29.36
C ALA A 349 20.80 4.56 30.08
N GLN A 350 19.71 4.88 29.36
CA GLN A 350 18.39 5.22 29.96
C GLN A 350 17.15 4.74 29.18
N SER A 351 17.24 3.92 28.13
CA SER A 351 16.02 3.33 27.54
C SER A 351 15.67 2.04 28.25
N GLY A 352 14.39 1.91 28.61
CA GLY A 352 13.83 0.76 29.30
C GLY A 352 14.09 -0.59 28.62
N PRO A 353 13.75 -1.70 29.31
CA PRO A 353 14.03 -3.05 28.85
C PRO A 353 13.40 -3.28 27.45
N GLY A 354 14.20 -3.66 26.46
CA GLY A 354 13.68 -4.19 25.18
C GLY A 354 14.11 -3.52 23.87
N GLN A 355 15.23 -2.78 23.81
CA GLN A 355 15.77 -2.23 22.55
C GLN A 355 17.10 -2.87 22.12
N ASN A 356 17.22 -4.20 22.20
CA ASN A 356 18.42 -4.96 21.82
C ASN A 356 18.56 -5.10 20.28
N PHE A 357 18.33 -4.02 19.54
CA PHE A 357 18.51 -4.02 18.09
C PHE A 357 20.01 -4.08 17.77
N ARG A 358 20.36 -4.87 16.77
CA ARG A 358 21.73 -5.05 16.25
C ARG A 358 21.76 -4.57 14.80
N PRO A 359 22.93 -4.34 14.19
CA PRO A 359 23.02 -3.91 12.79
C PRO A 359 22.10 -4.69 11.84
N LEU A 360 22.06 -6.02 11.92
CA LEU A 360 21.19 -6.85 11.06
C LEU A 360 19.69 -6.59 11.29
N HIS A 361 19.27 -6.39 12.54
CA HIS A 361 17.88 -6.01 12.83
C HIS A 361 17.53 -4.62 12.27
N LEU A 362 18.45 -3.66 12.37
CA LEU A 362 18.25 -2.30 11.88
C LEU A 362 18.22 -2.26 10.35
N ALA A 363 19.02 -3.07 9.66
CA ALA A 363 18.96 -3.22 8.20
C ALA A 363 17.56 -3.68 7.75
N ILE A 364 16.94 -4.61 8.48
CA ILE A 364 15.61 -5.15 8.17
C ILE A 364 14.48 -4.17 8.53
N ASN A 365 14.59 -3.44 9.63
CA ASN A 365 13.52 -2.60 10.20
C ASN A 365 13.70 -1.08 9.98
N GLY A 366 14.71 -0.65 9.21
CA GLY A 366 15.12 0.74 9.08
C GLY A 366 13.98 1.68 8.65
N ARG A 367 13.93 2.88 9.24
CA ARG A 367 12.92 3.91 8.97
C ARG A 367 13.05 4.47 7.55
N GLY A 368 11.92 4.73 6.89
CA GLY A 368 11.85 5.79 5.88
C GLY A 368 12.00 5.40 4.42
N TYR A 369 11.55 4.21 3.97
CA TYR A 369 11.41 3.98 2.53
C TYR A 369 9.99 4.24 2.06
N SER A 370 9.81 5.26 1.22
CA SER A 370 8.63 5.41 0.38
C SER A 370 8.85 4.57 -0.89
N SER A 371 7.82 3.85 -1.30
CA SER A 371 7.82 2.82 -2.34
C SER A 371 7.97 3.36 -3.78
N ALA A 372 8.89 4.30 -4.03
CA ALA A 372 8.88 5.11 -5.25
C ALA A 372 10.13 5.06 -6.13
N SER A 373 11.05 4.10 -5.94
CA SER A 373 12.15 3.91 -6.90
C SER A 373 12.34 2.46 -7.31
N ASP A 374 12.63 2.27 -8.60
CA ASP A 374 12.98 1.02 -9.28
C ASP A 374 14.38 0.48 -8.89
N ASP A 375 14.89 0.82 -7.70
CA ASP A 375 16.23 0.44 -7.23
C ASP A 375 16.25 -0.99 -6.63
N PRO A 376 17.41 -1.68 -6.69
CA PRO A 376 17.60 -2.96 -6.00
C PRO A 376 17.32 -2.79 -4.51
N ASP A 377 16.66 -3.78 -3.92
CA ASP A 377 16.15 -3.73 -2.55
C ASP A 377 17.26 -3.36 -1.54
N PRO A 378 17.32 -2.11 -1.04
CA PRO A 378 18.43 -1.65 -0.20
C PRO A 378 18.51 -2.41 1.13
N ILE A 379 17.39 -3.00 1.56
CA ILE A 379 17.33 -3.92 2.71
C ILE A 379 18.17 -5.15 2.40
N PHE A 380 17.95 -5.77 1.23
CA PHE A 380 18.66 -6.97 0.82
C PHE A 380 20.16 -6.71 0.70
N GLU A 381 20.58 -5.62 0.04
CA GLU A 381 22.01 -5.29 -0.12
C GLU A 381 22.70 -5.05 1.22
N THR A 382 22.08 -4.28 2.11
CA THR A 382 22.65 -3.97 3.43
C THR A 382 22.70 -5.21 4.32
N ALA A 383 21.64 -6.02 4.32
CA ALA A 383 21.62 -7.27 5.07
C ALA A 383 22.60 -8.30 4.50
N ALA A 384 22.76 -8.37 3.17
CA ALA A 384 23.75 -9.20 2.51
C ALA A 384 25.18 -8.79 2.90
N ALA A 385 25.49 -7.48 2.87
CA ALA A 385 26.79 -6.98 3.31
C ALA A 385 27.12 -7.37 4.77
N LEU A 386 26.12 -7.35 5.66
CA LEU A 386 26.28 -7.85 7.03
C LEU A 386 26.50 -9.37 7.07
N LEU A 387 25.72 -10.15 6.33
CA LEU A 387 25.77 -11.62 6.32
C LEU A 387 26.99 -12.19 5.60
N ASP A 388 27.62 -11.41 4.71
CA ASP A 388 28.88 -11.78 4.06
C ASP A 388 30.06 -11.74 5.05
N ASP A 389 29.95 -10.95 6.13
CA ASP A 389 30.91 -11.00 7.23
C ASP A 389 30.68 -12.24 8.10
N GLY A 390 31.63 -13.17 8.07
CA GLY A 390 31.55 -14.42 8.80
C GLY A 390 31.45 -14.28 10.33
N ARG A 391 31.64 -13.10 10.93
CA ARG A 391 31.41 -12.86 12.37
C ARG A 391 29.94 -12.62 12.68
N THR A 392 29.13 -12.17 11.73
CA THR A 392 27.71 -11.90 11.92
C THR A 392 26.96 -13.16 12.37
N ASP A 393 26.16 -13.00 13.43
CA ASP A 393 25.31 -14.06 13.97
C ASP A 393 23.84 -13.80 13.61
N PRO A 394 23.25 -14.58 12.69
CA PRO A 394 21.88 -14.39 12.25
C PRO A 394 20.83 -14.92 13.24
N ASN A 395 21.24 -15.50 14.38
CA ASN A 395 20.32 -16.11 15.35
C ASN A 395 19.96 -15.18 16.51
N LEU A 396 20.74 -14.12 16.73
CA LEU A 396 20.57 -13.26 17.90
C LEU A 396 19.23 -12.53 17.85
N PRO A 397 18.37 -12.63 18.89
CA PRO A 397 17.07 -11.96 18.88
C PRO A 397 17.19 -10.46 19.16
N ASP A 398 16.21 -9.70 18.67
CA ASP A 398 15.99 -8.30 19.01
C ASP A 398 15.47 -8.16 20.46
N GLY A 399 15.22 -6.92 20.88
CA GLY A 399 14.71 -6.66 22.22
C GLY A 399 13.27 -7.14 22.49
N ARG A 400 12.56 -7.62 21.46
CA ARG A 400 11.25 -8.27 21.56
C ARG A 400 11.34 -9.80 21.46
N GLY A 401 12.54 -10.37 21.40
CA GLY A 401 12.75 -11.81 21.25
C GLY A 401 12.67 -12.31 19.80
N ARG A 402 12.57 -11.43 18.80
CA ARG A 402 12.45 -11.84 17.39
C ARG A 402 13.80 -11.98 16.74
N THR A 403 14.04 -13.08 16.04
CA THR A 403 15.24 -13.30 15.23
C THR A 403 15.19 -12.50 13.91
N PRO A 404 16.35 -12.25 13.27
CA PRO A 404 16.41 -11.69 11.93
C PRO A 404 15.56 -12.44 10.90
N LEU A 405 15.48 -13.77 11.00
CA LEU A 405 14.67 -14.61 10.11
C LEU A 405 13.16 -14.33 10.26
N GLN A 406 12.69 -14.08 11.48
CA GLN A 406 11.29 -13.70 11.73
C GLN A 406 11.00 -12.28 11.26
N MET A 407 11.94 -11.34 11.47
CA MET A 407 11.79 -9.98 10.97
C MET A 407 11.75 -9.94 9.44
N ALA A 408 12.39 -10.91 8.78
CA ALA A 408 12.39 -11.07 7.33
C ALA A 408 11.13 -11.76 6.76
N ALA A 409 10.08 -12.05 7.55
CA ALA A 409 8.90 -12.81 7.11
C ALA A 409 8.24 -12.29 5.82
N SER A 410 8.21 -10.97 5.62
CA SER A 410 7.65 -10.34 4.41
C SER A 410 8.63 -10.26 3.23
N PHE A 411 9.86 -10.76 3.39
CA PHE A 411 10.96 -10.63 2.43
C PHE A 411 11.54 -12.01 2.04
N PRO A 412 10.86 -12.78 1.15
CA PRO A 412 11.27 -14.14 0.80
C PRO A 412 12.72 -14.28 0.32
N LYS A 413 13.23 -13.30 -0.45
CA LYS A 413 14.63 -13.31 -0.92
C LYS A 413 15.62 -13.23 0.24
N LEU A 414 15.35 -12.36 1.22
CA LEU A 414 16.19 -12.20 2.39
C LEU A 414 16.10 -13.43 3.32
N GLN A 415 14.91 -14.02 3.48
CA GLN A 415 14.78 -15.28 4.23
C GLN A 415 15.65 -16.38 3.60
N LYS A 416 15.62 -16.54 2.28
CA LYS A 416 16.49 -17.52 1.59
C LYS A 416 17.98 -17.24 1.83
N LEU A 417 18.38 -15.97 1.84
CA LEU A 417 19.77 -15.58 2.15
C LEU A 417 20.15 -15.97 3.58
N LEU A 418 19.30 -15.65 4.56
CA LEU A 418 19.51 -16.02 5.97
C LEU A 418 19.58 -17.55 6.13
N LEU A 419 18.67 -18.30 5.50
CA LEU A 419 18.60 -19.76 5.55
C LEU A 419 19.88 -20.45 5.02
N ARG A 420 20.56 -19.82 4.07
CA ARG A 420 21.84 -20.31 3.52
C ARG A 420 23.04 -19.98 4.41
N HIS A 421 22.89 -19.11 5.41
CA HIS A 421 23.99 -18.68 6.25
C HIS A 421 24.54 -19.83 7.11
N PRO A 422 25.86 -20.07 7.13
CA PRO A 422 26.46 -21.24 7.78
C PRO A 422 26.36 -21.23 9.31
N LYS A 423 26.13 -20.08 9.93
CA LYS A 423 25.92 -19.97 11.39
C LYS A 423 24.46 -20.08 11.83
N LEU A 424 23.49 -20.07 10.90
CA LEU A 424 22.08 -20.16 11.29
C LEU A 424 21.80 -21.52 11.95
N GLU A 425 21.14 -21.50 13.11
CA GLU A 425 20.77 -22.69 13.88
C GLU A 425 19.55 -23.37 13.26
N ALA A 426 19.75 -24.51 12.59
CA ALA A 426 18.73 -25.11 11.73
C ALA A 426 17.43 -25.54 12.46
N ALA A 427 17.54 -26.04 13.70
CA ALA A 427 16.45 -26.70 14.41
C ALA A 427 15.97 -25.95 15.67
N GLN A 428 16.56 -24.79 15.97
CA GLN A 428 16.13 -24.01 17.14
C GLN A 428 14.77 -23.35 16.84
N PRO A 429 13.77 -23.48 17.73
CA PRO A 429 12.52 -22.75 17.59
C PRO A 429 12.77 -21.24 17.64
N ILE A 430 12.28 -20.53 16.63
CA ILE A 430 12.34 -19.07 16.56
C ILE A 430 11.05 -18.43 17.07
N SER A 431 9.91 -19.15 17.04
CA SER A 431 8.61 -18.67 17.55
C SER A 431 8.04 -19.57 18.64
N GLU A 432 7.05 -19.04 19.39
CA GLU A 432 6.28 -19.82 20.37
C GLU A 432 5.53 -20.99 19.71
N GLY A 433 5.17 -20.86 18.43
CA GLY A 433 4.53 -21.91 17.63
C GLY A 433 5.46 -23.04 17.18
N GLY A 434 6.72 -23.06 17.62
CA GLY A 434 7.67 -24.12 17.27
C GLY A 434 8.24 -24.00 15.86
N GLU A 435 8.07 -22.85 15.18
CA GLU A 435 8.65 -22.63 13.86
C GLU A 435 10.19 -22.66 13.96
N THR A 436 10.86 -23.30 13.01
CA THR A 436 12.33 -23.41 12.94
C THR A 436 12.82 -22.98 11.55
N PRO A 437 14.10 -22.66 11.36
CA PRO A 437 14.63 -22.37 10.03
C PRO A 437 14.35 -23.48 8.99
N ILE A 438 14.36 -24.76 9.40
CA ILE A 438 13.96 -25.87 8.52
C ILE A 438 12.50 -25.71 8.08
N THR A 439 11.56 -25.44 9.01
CA THR A 439 10.14 -25.29 8.65
C THR A 439 9.89 -24.04 7.80
N VAL A 440 10.61 -22.94 8.05
CA VAL A 440 10.59 -21.73 7.20
C VAL A 440 11.05 -22.05 5.78
N SER A 441 12.12 -22.84 5.61
CA SER A 441 12.59 -23.24 4.28
C SER A 441 11.56 -24.08 3.51
N ALA A 442 10.82 -24.96 4.20
CA ALA A 442 9.72 -25.73 3.62
C ALA A 442 8.54 -24.83 3.21
N LYS A 443 8.13 -23.89 4.08
CA LYS A 443 7.09 -22.89 3.76
C LYS A 443 7.42 -22.06 2.52
N LEU A 444 8.69 -21.71 2.33
CA LEU A 444 9.16 -20.97 1.17
C LEU A 444 9.32 -21.81 -0.10
N GLY A 445 9.22 -23.14 0.01
CA GLY A 445 9.57 -24.06 -1.08
C GLY A 445 11.04 -23.99 -1.48
N ASP A 446 11.93 -23.59 -0.56
CA ASP A 446 13.37 -23.52 -0.81
C ASP A 446 14.04 -24.87 -0.48
N TRP A 447 13.90 -25.81 -1.41
CA TRP A 447 14.35 -27.19 -1.22
C TRP A 447 15.87 -27.34 -1.10
N GLU A 448 16.65 -26.39 -1.62
CA GLU A 448 18.10 -26.37 -1.46
C GLU A 448 18.48 -26.08 -0.01
N SER A 449 17.94 -24.98 0.54
CA SER A 449 18.15 -24.61 1.93
C SER A 449 17.58 -25.66 2.87
N PHE A 450 16.41 -26.24 2.54
CA PHE A 450 15.82 -27.34 3.32
C PHE A 450 16.78 -28.53 3.41
N ARG A 451 17.37 -28.99 2.30
CA ARG A 451 18.35 -30.10 2.29
C ARG A 451 19.61 -29.75 3.08
N ALA A 452 20.11 -28.52 2.91
CA ALA A 452 21.31 -28.07 3.61
C ALA A 452 21.09 -28.04 5.13
N LEU A 453 19.95 -27.50 5.58
CA LEU A 453 19.60 -27.36 6.98
C LEU A 453 19.30 -28.72 7.63
N THR A 454 18.51 -29.59 6.98
CA THR A 454 18.23 -30.94 7.48
C THR A 454 19.48 -31.81 7.58
N LYS A 455 20.41 -31.68 6.61
CA LYS A 455 21.71 -32.34 6.68
C LYS A 455 22.56 -31.84 7.85
N ARG A 456 22.48 -30.55 8.18
CA ARG A 456 23.22 -29.93 9.30
C ARG A 456 22.62 -30.27 10.66
N SER A 457 21.30 -30.35 10.79
CA SER A 457 20.63 -30.70 12.05
C SER A 457 20.70 -32.20 12.37
N GLY A 458 20.76 -33.06 11.35
CA GLY A 458 20.69 -34.51 11.51
C GLY A 458 19.32 -35.03 11.98
N HIS A 459 18.32 -34.15 12.14
CA HIS A 459 16.94 -34.44 12.52
C HIS A 459 15.98 -33.58 11.68
N VAL A 460 14.89 -34.16 11.21
CA VAL A 460 13.97 -33.54 10.23
C VAL A 460 12.67 -33.05 10.85
N ALA A 461 12.24 -33.55 12.01
CA ALA A 461 10.85 -33.38 12.44
C ALA A 461 10.70 -32.90 13.88
N SER A 462 10.07 -31.73 14.04
CA SER A 462 9.18 -31.44 15.16
C SER A 462 7.76 -31.94 14.82
N GLU A 463 6.98 -32.34 15.82
CA GLU A 463 5.58 -32.78 15.62
C GLU A 463 4.69 -31.64 15.09
N LEU A 464 4.98 -30.39 15.47
CA LEU A 464 4.31 -29.18 15.01
C LEU A 464 5.32 -28.25 14.33
N ALA A 465 5.01 -27.76 13.13
CA ALA A 465 5.90 -26.98 12.28
C ALA A 465 5.53 -25.48 12.21
N ASP A 466 4.30 -25.12 12.57
CA ASP A 466 3.85 -23.72 12.61
C ASP A 466 2.65 -23.45 13.53
N GLU A 467 2.30 -22.16 13.63
CA GLU A 467 1.16 -21.66 14.38
C GLU A 467 -0.21 -22.11 13.83
N ALA A 468 -0.28 -22.57 12.57
CA ALA A 468 -1.50 -23.14 11.99
C ALA A 468 -1.68 -24.62 12.37
N GLY A 469 -0.75 -25.18 13.16
CA GLY A 469 -0.77 -26.59 13.55
C GLY A 469 -0.36 -27.52 12.40
N ASN A 470 0.22 -26.99 11.33
CA ASN A 470 0.74 -27.82 10.26
C ASN A 470 1.95 -28.61 10.79
N THR A 471 2.01 -29.89 10.48
CA THR A 471 3.23 -30.70 10.63
C THR A 471 4.17 -30.45 9.45
N MET A 472 5.42 -30.93 9.52
CA MET A 472 6.35 -30.84 8.39
C MET A 472 5.74 -31.45 7.11
N LEU A 473 5.00 -32.56 7.25
CA LEU A 473 4.37 -33.24 6.12
C LEU A 473 3.29 -32.39 5.46
N HIS A 474 2.52 -31.59 6.22
CA HIS A 474 1.56 -30.64 5.65
C HIS A 474 2.26 -29.61 4.77
N LEU A 475 3.36 -29.02 5.24
CA LEU A 475 4.12 -28.00 4.50
C LEU A 475 4.71 -28.57 3.20
N LEU A 476 5.28 -29.77 3.28
CA LEU A 476 5.82 -30.47 2.11
C LEU A 476 4.71 -30.81 1.10
N SER A 477 3.54 -31.23 1.59
CA SER A 477 2.35 -31.49 0.78
C SER A 477 1.85 -30.24 0.04
N GLU A 478 1.72 -29.13 0.77
CA GLU A 478 1.16 -27.90 0.23
C GLU A 478 2.09 -27.26 -0.83
N ARG A 479 3.40 -27.27 -0.59
CA ARG A 479 4.40 -26.59 -1.44
C ARG A 479 4.96 -27.44 -2.57
N ASN A 480 4.41 -28.63 -2.82
CA ASN A 480 4.84 -29.55 -3.86
C ASN A 480 6.33 -29.93 -3.71
N ALA A 481 6.68 -30.49 -2.55
CA ALA A 481 8.02 -30.97 -2.30
C ALA A 481 8.41 -32.14 -3.26
N PRO A 482 9.69 -32.23 -3.65
CA PRO A 482 10.23 -33.39 -4.35
C PRO A 482 9.95 -34.71 -3.60
N PRO A 483 9.55 -35.80 -4.29
CA PRO A 483 9.16 -37.06 -3.64
C PRO A 483 10.20 -37.61 -2.66
N ASP A 484 11.49 -37.46 -2.96
CA ASP A 484 12.57 -37.96 -2.11
C ASP A 484 12.64 -37.25 -0.74
N LEU A 485 12.22 -35.98 -0.66
CA LEU A 485 12.13 -35.26 0.62
C LEU A 485 10.95 -35.76 1.47
N ILE A 486 9.84 -36.10 0.83
CA ILE A 486 8.69 -36.70 1.50
C ILE A 486 9.06 -38.09 2.01
N GLU A 487 9.68 -38.93 1.18
CA GLU A 487 10.13 -40.27 1.57
C GLU A 487 11.09 -40.21 2.77
N ASN A 488 12.06 -39.30 2.77
CA ASN A 488 12.97 -39.09 3.89
C ASN A 488 12.25 -38.57 5.15
N THR A 489 11.28 -37.66 4.99
CA THR A 489 10.50 -37.16 6.13
C THR A 489 9.65 -38.26 6.75
N LEU A 490 8.96 -39.05 5.91
CA LEU A 490 8.14 -40.18 6.34
C LEU A 490 8.95 -41.27 7.03
N ALA A 491 10.17 -41.55 6.56
CA ALA A 491 11.06 -42.52 7.19
C ALA A 491 11.48 -42.14 8.63
N ASN A 492 11.43 -40.84 8.95
CA ASN A 492 11.84 -40.30 10.24
C ASN A 492 10.67 -39.81 11.11
N LEU A 493 9.43 -39.85 10.61
CA LEU A 493 8.25 -39.36 11.31
C LEU A 493 7.66 -40.46 12.20
N ALA A 494 7.24 -40.10 13.41
CA ALA A 494 6.47 -41.00 14.25
C ALA A 494 5.12 -41.34 13.59
N PRO A 495 4.57 -42.56 13.78
CA PRO A 495 3.28 -42.96 13.20
C PRO A 495 2.13 -42.01 13.53
N GLU A 496 2.15 -41.39 14.71
CA GLU A 496 1.14 -40.43 15.19
C GLU A 496 1.12 -39.13 14.38
N GLY A 497 2.25 -38.76 13.75
CA GLY A 497 2.41 -37.56 12.94
C GLY A 497 1.85 -37.66 11.51
N LEU A 498 1.54 -38.87 11.04
CA LEU A 498 1.17 -39.15 9.64
C LEU A 498 -0.20 -38.58 9.27
N ASN A 499 -1.15 -38.62 10.20
CA ASN A 499 -2.54 -38.19 9.99
C ASN A 499 -2.97 -37.09 10.97
N THR A 500 -2.03 -36.36 11.56
CA THR A 500 -2.34 -35.23 12.44
C THR A 500 -3.22 -34.21 11.71
N LEU A 501 -4.23 -33.68 12.38
CA LEU A 501 -5.06 -32.62 11.86
C LEU A 501 -4.45 -31.26 12.22
N ASN A 502 -4.26 -30.39 11.23
CA ASN A 502 -3.94 -29.00 11.48
C ASN A 502 -5.15 -28.22 12.05
N LYS A 503 -5.01 -26.92 12.33
CA LYS A 503 -6.13 -26.08 12.82
C LYS A 503 -7.28 -25.92 11.83
N GLU A 504 -7.07 -26.16 10.54
CA GLU A 504 -8.13 -26.21 9.52
C GLU A 504 -8.85 -27.57 9.48
N GLY A 505 -8.41 -28.55 10.29
CA GLY A 505 -8.93 -29.91 10.26
C GLY A 505 -8.49 -30.70 9.03
N LEU A 506 -7.34 -30.39 8.43
CA LEU A 506 -6.79 -31.12 7.29
C LEU A 506 -5.68 -32.05 7.76
N THR A 507 -5.63 -33.26 7.19
CA THR A 507 -4.45 -34.13 7.29
C THR A 507 -3.43 -33.77 6.20
N PRO A 508 -2.17 -34.23 6.28
CA PRO A 508 -1.19 -33.97 5.23
C PRO A 508 -1.60 -34.50 3.85
N LEU A 509 -2.36 -35.60 3.81
CA LEU A 509 -2.95 -36.15 2.58
C LEU A 509 -4.01 -35.21 2.01
N PHE A 510 -4.90 -34.69 2.85
CA PHE A 510 -5.92 -33.72 2.44
C PHE A 510 -5.30 -32.42 1.92
N SER A 511 -4.23 -31.93 2.55
CA SER A 511 -3.46 -30.78 2.04
C SER A 511 -2.88 -31.05 0.64
N ALA A 512 -2.35 -32.25 0.39
CA ALA A 512 -1.84 -32.63 -0.94
C ALA A 512 -2.96 -32.67 -2.01
N ILE A 513 -4.15 -33.18 -1.64
CA ILE A 513 -5.35 -33.19 -2.51
C ILE A 513 -5.79 -31.76 -2.82
N LYS A 514 -5.89 -30.89 -1.80
CA LYS A 514 -6.29 -29.47 -1.94
C LYS A 514 -5.33 -28.72 -2.87
N SER A 515 -4.02 -28.99 -2.77
CA SER A 515 -2.99 -28.45 -3.68
C SER A 515 -2.96 -29.09 -5.07
N LYS A 516 -3.89 -30.01 -5.40
CA LYS A 516 -3.98 -30.74 -6.68
C LYS A 516 -2.70 -31.47 -7.08
N ASN A 517 -1.91 -31.91 -6.09
CA ASN A 517 -0.65 -32.58 -6.33
C ASN A 517 -0.84 -34.10 -6.39
N TRP A 518 -1.41 -34.58 -7.48
CA TRP A 518 -1.85 -35.97 -7.62
C TRP A 518 -0.70 -36.99 -7.52
N MET A 519 0.49 -36.64 -8.02
CA MET A 519 1.67 -37.49 -7.90
C MET A 519 2.05 -37.70 -6.43
N LEU A 520 2.01 -36.63 -5.64
CA LEU A 520 2.28 -36.70 -4.22
C LEU A 520 1.20 -37.46 -3.45
N VAL A 521 -0.07 -37.26 -3.79
CA VAL A 521 -1.19 -38.03 -3.21
C VAL A 521 -0.94 -39.53 -3.38
N ARG A 522 -0.62 -39.98 -4.60
CA ARG A 522 -0.29 -41.39 -4.87
C ARG A 522 0.91 -41.87 -4.06
N LYS A 523 1.96 -41.04 -3.96
CA LYS A 523 3.16 -41.36 -3.19
C LYS A 523 2.89 -41.49 -1.69
N LEU A 524 2.11 -40.59 -1.10
CA LEU A 524 1.71 -40.69 0.30
C LEU A 524 0.93 -41.98 0.57
N LEU A 525 0.01 -42.34 -0.33
CA LEU A 525 -0.81 -43.56 -0.22
C LEU A 525 0.00 -44.87 -0.35
N GLU A 526 1.24 -44.84 -0.84
CA GLU A 526 2.14 -46.01 -0.81
C GLU A 526 2.61 -46.34 0.62
N PHE A 527 2.56 -45.38 1.54
CA PHE A 527 3.05 -45.56 2.92
C PHE A 527 2.01 -46.18 3.84
N LYS A 528 2.39 -47.28 4.49
CA LYS A 528 1.57 -47.95 5.48
C LYS A 528 1.34 -47.04 6.68
N GLY A 529 0.09 -46.64 6.91
CA GLY A 529 -0.32 -45.79 8.04
C GLY A 529 -0.99 -44.48 7.63
N ILE A 530 -0.88 -44.06 6.37
CA ILE A 530 -1.69 -42.96 5.84
C ILE A 530 -3.14 -43.42 5.73
N ASP A 531 -4.05 -42.71 6.39
CA ASP A 531 -5.47 -43.03 6.42
C ASP A 531 -6.27 -41.97 5.65
N PRO A 532 -6.81 -42.31 4.46
CA PRO A 532 -7.59 -41.37 3.65
C PRO A 532 -9.01 -41.13 4.18
N THR A 533 -9.46 -41.87 5.19
CA THR A 533 -10.78 -41.73 5.82
C THR A 533 -10.79 -40.62 6.89
N LEU A 534 -9.62 -40.31 7.45
CA LEU A 534 -9.47 -39.27 8.45
C LEU A 534 -9.59 -37.87 7.83
N LYS A 535 -10.54 -37.10 8.37
CA LYS A 535 -10.85 -35.74 7.95
C LYS A 535 -11.27 -34.91 9.16
N GLY A 536 -11.06 -33.61 9.09
CA GLY A 536 -11.54 -32.69 10.10
C GLY A 536 -13.05 -32.50 10.07
N GLU A 537 -13.54 -31.82 11.09
CA GLU A 537 -14.93 -31.41 11.17
C GLU A 537 -15.32 -30.57 9.94
N ARG A 538 -16.51 -30.82 9.40
CA ARG A 538 -17.05 -30.10 8.23
C ARG A 538 -16.18 -30.19 6.96
N LYS A 539 -15.46 -31.30 6.78
CA LYS A 539 -14.72 -31.58 5.53
C LYS A 539 -15.37 -32.69 4.70
N PRO A 540 -15.33 -32.58 3.36
CA PRO A 540 -15.67 -33.70 2.49
C PRO A 540 -14.68 -34.86 2.68
N THR A 541 -15.02 -36.06 2.23
CA THR A 541 -14.07 -37.19 2.24
C THR A 541 -12.95 -36.96 1.23
N ALA A 542 -11.82 -37.65 1.38
CA ALA A 542 -10.69 -37.52 0.44
C ALA A 542 -11.12 -37.84 -1.00
N LEU A 543 -12.01 -38.83 -1.16
CA LEU A 543 -12.56 -39.20 -2.46
C LEU A 543 -13.48 -38.12 -3.04
N MET A 544 -14.37 -37.53 -2.22
CA MET A 544 -15.24 -36.43 -2.67
C MET A 544 -14.41 -35.23 -3.14
N LEU A 545 -13.42 -34.83 -2.34
CA LEU A 545 -12.57 -33.68 -2.67
C LEU A 545 -11.71 -33.96 -3.92
N ALA A 546 -11.16 -35.17 -4.04
CA ALA A 546 -10.38 -35.56 -5.22
C ALA A 546 -11.23 -35.59 -6.50
N LEU A 547 -12.47 -36.09 -6.41
CA LEU A 547 -13.43 -36.00 -7.50
C LEU A 547 -13.67 -34.52 -7.83
N GLU A 548 -14.04 -33.70 -6.84
CA GLU A 548 -14.29 -32.26 -6.97
C GLU A 548 -13.23 -31.46 -7.70
N LEU A 549 -11.98 -31.74 -7.36
CA LEU A 549 -10.81 -31.09 -7.95
C LEU A 549 -10.35 -31.75 -9.25
N LYS A 550 -11.12 -32.72 -9.78
CA LYS A 550 -10.89 -33.46 -11.04
C LYS A 550 -9.56 -34.19 -11.06
N ALA A 551 -9.29 -34.98 -10.01
CA ALA A 551 -8.10 -35.82 -9.93
C ALA A 551 -7.98 -36.80 -11.11
N ASP A 552 -6.74 -37.16 -11.45
CA ASP A 552 -6.50 -38.19 -12.46
C ASP A 552 -7.00 -39.57 -12.02
N LYS A 553 -7.31 -40.41 -13.01
CA LYS A 553 -7.89 -41.73 -12.78
C LYS A 553 -7.00 -42.61 -11.89
N ASP A 554 -5.68 -42.57 -12.09
CA ASP A 554 -4.73 -43.37 -11.30
C ASP A 554 -4.78 -43.01 -9.81
N THR A 555 -5.00 -41.74 -9.49
CA THR A 555 -5.14 -41.24 -8.12
C THR A 555 -6.44 -41.71 -7.50
N LEU A 556 -7.55 -41.60 -8.22
CA LEU A 556 -8.86 -42.08 -7.76
C LEU A 556 -8.83 -43.59 -7.53
N ASP A 557 -8.27 -44.36 -8.47
CA ASP A 557 -8.11 -45.82 -8.38
C ASP A 557 -7.20 -46.19 -7.20
N THR A 558 -6.15 -45.41 -6.92
CA THR A 558 -5.26 -45.63 -5.76
C THR A 558 -5.97 -45.35 -4.43
N LEU A 559 -6.73 -44.27 -4.32
CA LEU A 559 -7.49 -43.93 -3.11
C LEU A 559 -8.47 -45.05 -2.73
N VAL A 560 -9.29 -45.49 -3.68
CA VAL A 560 -10.30 -46.53 -3.41
C VAL A 560 -9.69 -47.92 -3.22
N ARG A 561 -8.53 -48.19 -3.82
CA ARG A 561 -7.77 -49.43 -3.55
C ARG A 561 -7.24 -49.47 -2.11
N VAL A 562 -6.79 -48.34 -1.59
CA VAL A 562 -6.29 -48.24 -0.21
C VAL A 562 -7.44 -48.25 0.80
N ALA A 563 -8.53 -47.53 0.52
CA ALA A 563 -9.70 -47.47 1.39
C ALA A 563 -11.00 -47.59 0.58
N PRO A 564 -11.52 -48.82 0.39
CA PRO A 564 -12.82 -49.04 -0.27
C PRO A 564 -14.01 -48.43 0.49
N SER A 565 -13.88 -48.19 1.80
CA SER A 565 -14.93 -47.55 2.62
C SER A 565 -15.33 -46.15 2.12
N LEU A 566 -14.42 -45.46 1.43
CA LEU A 566 -14.60 -44.10 0.93
C LEU A 566 -15.83 -43.94 0.02
N PHE A 567 -16.31 -45.00 -0.63
CA PHE A 567 -17.54 -44.97 -1.43
C PHE A 567 -18.81 -44.72 -0.59
N THR A 568 -18.76 -45.03 0.71
CA THR A 568 -19.92 -45.02 1.61
C THR A 568 -19.80 -44.01 2.74
N GLU A 569 -18.62 -43.45 2.94
CA GLU A 569 -18.39 -42.41 3.94
C GLU A 569 -19.17 -41.14 3.60
N THR A 570 -19.77 -40.54 4.62
CA THR A 570 -20.61 -39.36 4.49
C THR A 570 -19.87 -38.09 4.87
N ASP A 571 -20.17 -36.97 4.23
CA ASP A 571 -19.79 -35.64 4.68
C ASP A 571 -20.71 -35.12 5.81
N TYR A 572 -20.59 -33.84 6.14
CA TYR A 572 -21.35 -33.16 7.19
C TYR A 572 -22.84 -32.93 6.84
N PHE A 573 -23.27 -33.19 5.60
CA PHE A 573 -24.68 -33.27 5.24
C PHE A 573 -25.23 -34.71 5.32
N GLY A 574 -24.39 -35.68 5.68
CA GLY A 574 -24.70 -37.09 5.52
C GLY A 574 -24.61 -37.56 4.06
N TRP A 575 -24.00 -36.79 3.16
CA TRP A 575 -23.92 -37.14 1.76
C TRP A 575 -22.73 -38.05 1.48
N THR A 576 -22.96 -39.14 0.74
CA THR A 576 -21.88 -39.99 0.20
C THR A 576 -21.35 -39.42 -1.12
N PRO A 577 -20.20 -39.90 -1.65
CA PRO A 577 -19.64 -39.35 -2.89
C PRO A 577 -20.63 -39.37 -4.05
N LEU A 578 -21.54 -40.36 -4.08
CA LEU A 578 -22.61 -40.43 -5.06
C LEU A 578 -23.66 -39.33 -4.88
N HIS A 579 -24.07 -39.02 -3.65
CA HIS A 579 -24.98 -37.90 -3.39
C HIS A 579 -24.40 -36.60 -3.94
N ARG A 580 -23.13 -36.32 -3.64
CA ARG A 580 -22.43 -35.11 -4.07
C ARG A 580 -22.27 -35.04 -5.59
N ALA A 581 -21.87 -36.15 -6.23
CA ALA A 581 -21.78 -36.24 -7.69
C ALA A 581 -23.15 -36.02 -8.38
N VAL A 582 -24.23 -36.55 -7.83
CA VAL A 582 -25.59 -36.36 -8.37
C VAL A 582 -26.09 -34.94 -8.15
N ALA A 583 -25.91 -34.37 -6.95
CA ALA A 583 -26.30 -33.01 -6.64
C ALA A 583 -25.64 -31.99 -7.58
N PHE A 584 -24.33 -32.14 -7.79
CA PHE A 584 -23.55 -31.31 -8.72
C PHE A 584 -23.70 -31.72 -10.20
N GLN A 585 -24.58 -32.70 -10.51
CA GLN A 585 -24.91 -33.16 -11.87
C GLN A 585 -23.70 -33.66 -12.69
N GLN A 586 -22.74 -34.30 -12.03
CA GLN A 586 -21.45 -34.69 -12.61
C GLN A 586 -21.53 -36.09 -13.20
N THR A 587 -21.96 -36.20 -14.47
CA THR A 587 -22.19 -37.50 -15.13
C THR A 587 -20.97 -38.41 -15.12
N ASP A 588 -19.79 -37.84 -15.29
CA ASP A 588 -18.56 -38.62 -15.39
C ASP A 588 -18.21 -39.28 -14.05
N TRP A 589 -18.43 -38.56 -12.94
CA TRP A 589 -18.23 -39.10 -11.60
C TRP A 589 -19.31 -40.10 -11.22
N ILE A 590 -20.56 -39.85 -11.59
CA ILE A 590 -21.65 -40.81 -11.37
C ILE A 590 -21.30 -42.15 -12.06
N ASN A 591 -20.91 -42.09 -13.33
CA ASN A 591 -20.51 -43.27 -14.10
C ASN A 591 -19.26 -43.93 -13.50
N TRP A 592 -18.25 -43.15 -13.10
CA TRP A 592 -17.03 -43.68 -12.51
C TRP A 592 -17.31 -44.38 -11.17
N LEU A 593 -18.10 -43.77 -10.28
CA LEU A 593 -18.48 -44.37 -8.99
C LEU A 593 -19.25 -45.68 -9.19
N GLN A 594 -20.19 -45.70 -10.13
CA GLN A 594 -20.96 -46.91 -10.45
C GLN A 594 -20.10 -48.05 -11.01
N ASN A 595 -19.05 -47.73 -11.78
CA ASN A 595 -18.21 -48.75 -12.41
C ASN A 595 -17.12 -49.31 -11.48
N ASN A 596 -16.75 -48.59 -10.42
CA ASN A 596 -15.63 -48.96 -9.55
C ASN A 596 -16.05 -49.40 -8.14
N ALA A 597 -17.30 -49.18 -7.74
CA ALA A 597 -17.81 -49.70 -6.48
C ALA A 597 -18.05 -51.22 -6.56
N GLU A 598 -17.74 -51.96 -5.48
CA GLU A 598 -18.01 -53.40 -5.40
C GLU A 598 -19.51 -53.72 -5.53
N GLU A 599 -20.35 -52.89 -4.90
CA GLU A 599 -21.81 -53.01 -4.92
C GLU A 599 -22.49 -51.72 -5.40
N PRO A 600 -22.54 -51.45 -6.72
CA PRO A 600 -23.04 -50.17 -7.23
C PRO A 600 -24.50 -49.86 -6.87
N LYS A 601 -25.31 -50.89 -6.62
CA LYS A 601 -26.73 -50.74 -6.27
C LYS A 601 -26.92 -50.17 -4.87
N THR A 602 -26.10 -50.57 -3.91
CA THR A 602 -26.25 -50.15 -2.51
C THR A 602 -25.94 -48.66 -2.35
N LEU A 603 -25.08 -48.10 -3.21
CA LEU A 603 -24.82 -46.65 -3.26
C LEU A 603 -26.09 -45.82 -3.53
N TRP A 604 -27.00 -46.32 -4.37
CA TRP A 604 -28.28 -45.63 -4.67
C TRP A 604 -29.34 -45.80 -3.58
N GLU A 605 -29.14 -46.74 -2.66
CA GLU A 605 -30.05 -47.03 -1.55
C GLU A 605 -29.72 -46.24 -0.29
N GLN A 606 -28.49 -45.71 -0.18
CA GLN A 606 -28.07 -44.82 0.89
C GLN A 606 -28.94 -43.57 0.97
N THR A 607 -29.07 -43.02 2.17
CA THR A 607 -29.87 -41.82 2.43
C THR A 607 -29.05 -40.78 3.17
N ASP A 608 -29.28 -39.51 2.85
CA ASP A 608 -28.75 -38.39 3.63
C ASP A 608 -29.46 -38.21 4.98
N LEU A 609 -29.08 -37.18 5.74
CA LEU A 609 -29.69 -36.86 7.04
C LEU A 609 -31.21 -36.55 6.96
N LEU A 610 -31.71 -36.19 5.77
CA LEU A 610 -33.12 -35.94 5.51
C LEU A 610 -33.86 -37.17 4.96
N GLY A 611 -33.19 -38.33 4.89
CA GLY A 611 -33.76 -39.57 4.35
C GLY A 611 -33.86 -39.58 2.82
N ARG A 612 -33.23 -38.63 2.11
CA ARG A 612 -33.26 -38.54 0.65
C ARG A 612 -32.21 -39.46 0.05
N ARG A 613 -32.58 -40.20 -0.99
CA ARG A 613 -31.65 -41.00 -1.81
C ARG A 613 -30.93 -40.12 -2.84
N PRO A 614 -29.77 -40.53 -3.40
CA PRO A 614 -29.06 -39.74 -4.41
C PRO A 614 -29.94 -39.35 -5.60
N MET A 615 -30.80 -40.26 -6.07
CA MET A 615 -31.71 -40.01 -7.19
C MET A 615 -32.71 -38.87 -6.92
N GLY A 616 -33.02 -38.58 -5.65
CA GLY A 616 -33.86 -37.45 -5.25
C GLY A 616 -33.21 -36.09 -5.55
N LEU A 617 -31.88 -36.04 -5.64
CA LEU A 617 -31.09 -34.84 -5.94
C LEU A 617 -30.83 -34.65 -7.45
N ALA A 618 -31.22 -35.63 -8.28
CA ALA A 618 -30.94 -35.63 -9.71
C ALA A 618 -31.87 -34.69 -10.49
N SER A 619 -31.31 -33.92 -11.42
CA SER A 619 -32.09 -33.12 -12.38
C SER A 619 -32.89 -33.97 -13.37
N PRO A 620 -33.96 -33.43 -13.99
CA PRO A 620 -34.68 -34.13 -15.05
C PRO A 620 -33.75 -34.63 -16.16
N SER A 621 -32.72 -33.85 -16.48
CA SER A 621 -31.66 -34.21 -17.44
C SER A 621 -30.85 -35.42 -16.98
N ILE A 622 -30.43 -35.47 -15.72
CA ILE A 622 -29.69 -36.63 -15.16
C ILE A 622 -30.61 -37.84 -15.00
N LYS A 623 -31.84 -37.67 -14.52
CA LYS A 623 -32.85 -38.74 -14.43
C LYS A 623 -33.09 -39.39 -15.80
N LYS A 624 -33.17 -38.59 -16.87
CA LYS A 624 -33.28 -39.06 -18.26
C LYS A 624 -32.04 -39.83 -18.71
N LYS A 625 -30.84 -39.31 -18.44
CA LYS A 625 -29.57 -39.99 -18.78
C LYS A 625 -29.39 -41.31 -18.04
N LEU A 626 -29.85 -41.40 -16.79
CA LEU A 626 -29.79 -42.61 -15.96
C LEU A 626 -30.95 -43.60 -16.21
N GLY A 627 -31.83 -43.33 -17.19
CA GLY A 627 -32.90 -44.25 -17.59
C GLY A 627 -34.10 -44.31 -16.64
N SER A 628 -34.26 -43.36 -15.71
CA SER A 628 -35.45 -43.27 -14.86
C SER A 628 -36.62 -42.70 -15.65
N SER A 629 -37.56 -43.57 -16.04
CA SER A 629 -38.76 -43.23 -16.82
C SER A 629 -39.96 -42.81 -15.94
N ARG A 630 -39.78 -42.74 -14.62
CA ARG A 630 -40.82 -42.36 -13.65
C ARG A 630 -40.35 -41.16 -12.84
N GLU A 631 -41.24 -40.18 -12.74
CA GLU A 631 -41.08 -38.85 -12.14
C GLU A 631 -40.45 -37.78 -13.04
N SER A 632 -41.26 -37.30 -13.98
CA SER A 632 -41.20 -35.92 -14.46
C SER A 632 -41.61 -34.95 -13.33
N GLY A 633 -40.83 -34.89 -12.26
CA GLY A 633 -40.93 -33.80 -11.29
C GLY A 633 -40.35 -32.55 -11.93
N ASN A 634 -41.16 -31.51 -12.13
CA ASN A 634 -40.66 -30.22 -12.58
C ASN A 634 -39.66 -29.70 -11.54
N TRP A 635 -38.42 -29.45 -11.99
CA TRP A 635 -37.44 -28.69 -11.23
C TRP A 635 -38.06 -27.35 -10.83
N PRO A 636 -37.93 -26.88 -9.57
CA PRO A 636 -38.60 -25.67 -9.14
C PRO A 636 -38.15 -24.47 -10.00
N ARG A 637 -39.08 -23.56 -10.28
CA ARG A 637 -38.76 -22.34 -11.04
C ARG A 637 -37.74 -21.52 -10.24
N PRO A 638 -36.74 -20.91 -10.92
CA PRO A 638 -35.77 -20.04 -10.26
C PRO A 638 -36.45 -18.96 -9.43
N ARG A 639 -36.02 -18.77 -8.19
CA ARG A 639 -36.51 -17.72 -7.29
C ARG A 639 -35.41 -16.70 -7.04
N SER A 640 -35.76 -15.43 -7.16
CA SER A 640 -35.02 -14.33 -6.53
C SER A 640 -35.47 -14.17 -5.07
N TRP A 641 -34.75 -13.32 -4.33
CA TRP A 641 -35.02 -13.02 -2.93
C TRP A 641 -36.41 -12.42 -2.68
N ASP A 642 -37.00 -11.76 -3.68
CA ASP A 642 -38.31 -11.11 -3.60
C ASP A 642 -39.44 -11.84 -4.35
N SER A 643 -39.16 -12.99 -4.97
CA SER A 643 -40.13 -13.70 -5.82
C SER A 643 -41.39 -14.19 -5.09
N GLY A 644 -41.36 -14.26 -3.77
CA GLY A 644 -42.51 -14.60 -2.91
C GLY A 644 -43.17 -13.41 -2.21
N LEU A 645 -42.70 -12.17 -2.45
CA LEU A 645 -43.15 -11.00 -1.71
C LEU A 645 -44.33 -10.29 -2.38
N GLU A 646 -45.41 -10.07 -1.62
CA GLU A 646 -46.54 -9.24 -2.03
C GLU A 646 -46.26 -7.77 -1.66
N TRP A 647 -45.81 -6.97 -2.62
CA TRP A 647 -45.54 -5.55 -2.42
C TRP A 647 -46.83 -4.72 -2.41
N LYS A 648 -47.14 -4.10 -1.27
CA LYS A 648 -48.31 -3.23 -1.09
C LYS A 648 -47.89 -1.76 -1.05
N PRO A 649 -48.59 -0.84 -1.72
CA PRO A 649 -48.28 0.59 -1.65
C PRO A 649 -48.55 1.13 -0.24
N ILE A 650 -47.66 1.99 0.25
CA ILE A 650 -47.84 2.68 1.53
C ILE A 650 -48.83 3.83 1.35
N LYS A 651 -49.82 3.96 2.25
CA LYS A 651 -50.85 5.01 2.20
C LYS A 651 -50.20 6.40 2.25
N ALA A 652 -50.82 7.37 1.58
CA ALA A 652 -50.28 8.73 1.45
C ALA A 652 -49.95 9.40 2.80
N GLU A 653 -50.79 9.23 3.82
CA GLU A 653 -50.58 9.79 5.17
C GLU A 653 -49.33 9.24 5.88
N ASP A 654 -49.07 7.93 5.72
CA ASP A 654 -47.92 7.26 6.31
C ASP A 654 -46.64 7.47 5.48
N LYS A 655 -46.81 7.74 4.18
CA LYS A 655 -45.71 7.99 3.25
C LYS A 655 -44.96 9.27 3.61
N GLU A 656 -45.65 10.34 3.99
CA GLU A 656 -44.99 11.58 4.44
C GLU A 656 -44.25 11.38 5.77
N LYS A 657 -44.83 10.63 6.71
CA LYS A 657 -44.14 10.26 7.96
C LYS A 657 -42.90 9.41 7.72
N LEU A 658 -42.98 8.47 6.77
CA LEU A 658 -41.85 7.64 6.38
C LEU A 658 -40.74 8.48 5.71
N LYS A 659 -41.10 9.37 4.78
CA LYS A 659 -40.16 10.28 4.10
C LYS A 659 -39.38 11.12 5.09
N ALA A 660 -40.03 11.65 6.14
CA ALA A 660 -39.38 12.45 7.17
C ALA A 660 -38.33 11.68 8.00
N ARG A 661 -38.39 10.35 8.01
CA ARG A 661 -37.46 9.46 8.74
C ARG A 661 -36.33 8.92 7.86
N ILE A 662 -36.38 9.16 6.55
CA ILE A 662 -35.33 8.71 5.63
C ILE A 662 -34.27 9.80 5.51
N ASP A 663 -33.08 9.53 6.06
CA ASP A 663 -31.92 10.39 5.89
C ASP A 663 -31.45 10.43 4.42
N PRO A 664 -30.80 11.53 3.98
CA PRO A 664 -30.18 11.59 2.67
C PRO A 664 -29.19 10.43 2.45
N VAL A 665 -29.36 9.67 1.38
CA VAL A 665 -28.46 8.56 1.05
C VAL A 665 -27.18 9.14 0.44
N ASP A 666 -26.06 8.94 1.14
CA ASP A 666 -24.70 9.32 0.76
C ASP A 666 -24.56 10.82 0.38
N GLY A 667 -25.43 11.67 0.94
CA GLY A 667 -25.47 13.11 0.69
C GLY A 667 -25.94 13.53 -0.71
N GLN A 668 -26.39 12.58 -1.54
CA GLN A 668 -26.74 12.82 -2.95
C GLN A 668 -28.19 12.47 -3.30
N PHE A 669 -28.80 11.49 -2.64
CA PHE A 669 -30.17 11.06 -2.93
C PHE A 669 -31.10 11.44 -1.77
N THR A 670 -31.83 12.52 -1.95
CA THR A 670 -32.94 12.91 -1.07
C THR A 670 -34.25 12.34 -1.58
N VAL A 671 -35.15 11.98 -0.67
CA VAL A 671 -36.49 11.50 -1.02
C VAL A 671 -37.37 12.72 -1.33
N ASP A 672 -37.75 12.90 -2.59
CA ASP A 672 -38.62 14.00 -3.02
C ASP A 672 -40.11 13.67 -2.88
N GLU A 673 -40.96 14.64 -3.23
CA GLU A 673 -42.42 14.52 -3.17
C GLU A 673 -43.00 13.42 -4.08
N HIS A 674 -42.33 13.12 -5.21
CA HIS A 674 -42.72 12.10 -6.18
C HIS A 674 -42.16 10.72 -5.89
N ALA A 675 -41.37 10.55 -4.82
CA ALA A 675 -40.88 9.24 -4.41
C ALA A 675 -42.03 8.28 -4.15
N ASP A 676 -41.92 7.03 -4.59
CA ASP A 676 -42.87 5.96 -4.41
C ASP A 676 -42.38 4.94 -3.36
N ALA A 677 -43.28 4.42 -2.54
CA ALA A 677 -42.93 3.58 -1.39
C ALA A 677 -43.90 2.40 -1.26
N HIS A 678 -43.32 1.20 -1.22
CA HIS A 678 -44.04 -0.06 -1.08
C HIS A 678 -43.51 -0.84 0.12
N THR A 679 -44.36 -1.64 0.75
CA THR A 679 -43.99 -2.51 1.86
C THR A 679 -44.34 -3.97 1.56
N ALA A 680 -43.53 -4.90 2.07
CA ALA A 680 -43.82 -6.32 2.11
C ALA A 680 -43.42 -6.92 3.48
N VAL A 681 -43.84 -8.14 3.72
CA VAL A 681 -43.51 -8.92 4.92
C VAL A 681 -42.52 -10.02 4.55
N LEU A 682 -41.50 -10.21 5.39
CA LEU A 682 -40.50 -11.27 5.22
C LEU A 682 -40.90 -12.50 6.06
N SER A 683 -40.84 -13.70 5.48
CA SER A 683 -41.33 -14.96 6.09
C SER A 683 -40.56 -15.41 7.35
N PHE A 684 -39.40 -14.83 7.61
CA PHE A 684 -38.51 -15.14 8.73
C PHE A 684 -38.58 -14.12 9.88
N TYR A 685 -39.43 -13.09 9.76
CA TYR A 685 -39.75 -12.16 10.84
C TYR A 685 -41.23 -12.21 11.22
N ASP A 686 -41.54 -11.74 12.43
CA ASP A 686 -42.91 -11.50 12.85
C ASP A 686 -43.54 -10.38 12.00
N PRO A 687 -44.63 -10.67 11.24
CA PRO A 687 -45.26 -9.71 10.33
C PRO A 687 -45.83 -8.47 11.03
N GLU A 688 -46.11 -8.56 12.34
CA GLU A 688 -46.61 -7.43 13.12
C GLU A 688 -45.48 -6.50 13.58
N LYS A 689 -44.23 -6.99 13.59
CA LYS A 689 -43.08 -6.26 14.13
C LYS A 689 -42.14 -5.72 13.07
N VAL A 690 -41.89 -6.49 12.01
CA VAL A 690 -40.91 -6.15 10.99
C VAL A 690 -41.55 -6.18 9.61
N ARG A 691 -41.29 -5.12 8.84
CA ARG A 691 -41.62 -5.08 7.41
C ARG A 691 -40.46 -4.53 6.60
N ILE A 692 -40.35 -4.99 5.36
CA ILE A 692 -39.41 -4.42 4.40
C ILE A 692 -40.11 -3.32 3.63
N ILE A 693 -39.41 -2.20 3.43
CA ILE A 693 -39.88 -1.02 2.70
C ILE A 693 -38.93 -0.83 1.51
N ARG A 694 -39.51 -0.69 0.32
CA ARG A 694 -38.82 -0.32 -0.92
C ARG A 694 -39.23 1.07 -1.33
N VAL A 695 -38.26 1.97 -1.47
CA VAL A 695 -38.45 3.35 -1.91
C VAL A 695 -37.80 3.54 -3.28
N LYS A 696 -38.51 4.21 -4.18
CA LYS A 696 -38.02 4.60 -5.51
C LYS A 696 -38.30 6.07 -5.73
N SER A 697 -37.45 6.78 -6.45
CA SER A 697 -37.77 8.13 -6.92
C SER A 697 -37.40 8.32 -8.39
N PRO A 698 -38.24 9.00 -9.18
CA PRO A 698 -37.90 9.41 -10.54
C PRO A 698 -36.81 10.50 -10.59
N ALA A 699 -36.54 11.21 -9.49
CA ALA A 699 -35.52 12.25 -9.42
C ALA A 699 -34.09 11.71 -9.19
N TRP A 700 -33.95 10.42 -8.88
CA TRP A 700 -32.64 9.80 -8.76
C TRP A 700 -32.05 9.55 -10.16
N ASN A 701 -30.82 10.02 -10.42
CA ASN A 701 -30.12 9.98 -11.71
C ASN A 701 -29.84 8.55 -12.27
N TYR A 702 -30.44 7.52 -11.69
CA TYR A 702 -30.33 6.13 -12.11
C TYR A 702 -31.72 5.52 -12.28
N SER A 703 -32.11 5.30 -13.53
CA SER A 703 -33.38 4.63 -13.88
C SER A 703 -33.40 3.22 -13.28
N GLY A 704 -34.31 2.98 -12.33
CA GLY A 704 -34.50 1.67 -11.69
C GLY A 704 -33.86 1.49 -10.31
N LEU A 705 -33.30 2.55 -9.70
CA LEU A 705 -32.76 2.47 -8.34
C LEU A 705 -33.88 2.24 -7.30
N ASN A 706 -33.72 1.17 -6.52
CA ASN A 706 -34.55 0.86 -5.36
C ASN A 706 -33.69 0.94 -4.09
N VAL A 707 -34.13 1.73 -3.11
CA VAL A 707 -33.53 1.75 -1.77
C VAL A 707 -34.41 0.96 -0.82
N TYR A 708 -33.80 0.06 -0.04
CA TYR A 708 -34.52 -0.85 0.83
C TYR A 708 -34.21 -0.58 2.31
N TYR A 709 -35.25 -0.63 3.13
CA TYR A 709 -35.19 -0.47 4.58
C TYR A 709 -35.92 -1.62 5.25
N LEU A 710 -35.41 -2.07 6.39
CA LEU A 710 -36.19 -2.86 7.34
C LEU A 710 -36.71 -1.91 8.41
N GLU A 711 -38.00 -1.98 8.72
CA GLU A 711 -38.62 -1.15 9.75
C GLU A 711 -38.99 -1.99 10.98
N TYR A 712 -38.63 -1.51 12.16
CA TYR A 712 -38.99 -2.08 13.46
C TYR A 712 -39.15 -0.98 14.50
N GLU A 713 -40.30 -0.92 15.20
CA GLU A 713 -40.60 0.09 16.22
C GLU A 713 -40.28 1.54 15.76
N GLU A 714 -40.72 1.92 14.57
CA GLU A 714 -40.45 3.24 13.96
C GLU A 714 -38.96 3.55 13.68
N ASN A 715 -38.04 2.60 13.85
CA ASN A 715 -36.66 2.72 13.40
C ASN A 715 -36.48 2.15 12.00
N LEU A 716 -35.67 2.80 11.16
CA LEU A 716 -35.34 2.35 9.81
C LEU A 716 -33.90 1.84 9.75
N PHE A 717 -33.72 0.60 9.31
CA PHE A 717 -32.43 -0.02 9.09
C PHE A 717 -32.17 -0.09 7.58
N ARG A 718 -31.28 0.77 7.07
CA ARG A 718 -30.93 0.84 5.64
C ARG A 718 -30.13 -0.40 5.21
N LEU A 719 -30.60 -1.11 4.19
CA LEU A 719 -29.85 -2.22 3.58
C LEU A 719 -28.77 -1.66 2.64
N ASN A 720 -27.63 -1.32 3.22
CA ASN A 720 -26.55 -0.55 2.60
C ASN A 720 -25.45 -1.39 1.92
N GLY A 721 -25.67 -2.70 1.74
CA GLY A 721 -24.66 -3.61 1.20
C GLY A 721 -23.81 -4.31 2.26
N THR A 722 -24.04 -4.06 3.55
CA THR A 722 -23.30 -4.70 4.66
C THR A 722 -24.22 -5.54 5.52
N SER A 723 -23.67 -6.51 6.25
CA SER A 723 -24.44 -7.38 7.15
C SER A 723 -24.89 -6.73 8.49
N PRO A 724 -24.20 -5.72 9.07
CA PRO A 724 -24.59 -5.14 10.36
C PRO A 724 -26.05 -4.69 10.48
N PRO A 725 -26.69 -4.00 9.52
CA PRO A 725 -28.11 -3.60 9.64
C PRO A 725 -29.05 -4.79 9.81
N ILE A 726 -28.75 -5.93 9.17
CA ILE A 726 -29.55 -7.16 9.26
C ILE A 726 -29.33 -7.81 10.62
N HIS A 727 -28.08 -7.95 11.06
CA HIS A 727 -27.76 -8.59 12.34
C HIS A 727 -28.23 -7.77 13.55
N GLU A 728 -28.15 -6.44 13.46
CA GLU A 728 -28.68 -5.55 14.49
C GLU A 728 -30.19 -5.72 14.64
N LEU A 729 -30.91 -5.81 13.53
CA LEU A 729 -32.35 -6.06 13.56
C LEU A 729 -32.67 -7.46 14.10
N ASN A 730 -31.96 -8.50 13.66
CA ASN A 730 -32.13 -9.85 14.19
C ASN A 730 -32.01 -9.88 15.72
N SER A 731 -31.04 -9.14 16.27
CA SER A 731 -30.84 -9.04 17.72
C SER A 731 -31.95 -8.29 18.45
N LYS A 732 -32.63 -7.34 17.80
CA LYS A 732 -33.68 -6.50 18.40
C LYS A 732 -35.07 -7.12 18.25
N ALA A 733 -35.47 -7.43 17.02
CA ALA A 733 -36.80 -7.94 16.70
C ALA A 733 -36.94 -9.46 16.92
N GLY A 734 -35.82 -10.18 16.93
CA GLY A 734 -35.78 -11.64 16.84
C GLY A 734 -36.01 -12.12 15.40
N ILE A 735 -35.42 -13.25 15.04
CA ILE A 735 -35.64 -13.95 13.77
C ILE A 735 -36.15 -15.36 14.07
N SER A 736 -37.07 -15.87 13.24
CA SER A 736 -37.65 -17.21 13.40
C SER A 736 -37.39 -18.03 12.14
N LEU A 737 -36.30 -18.77 12.14
CA LEU A 737 -35.89 -19.63 11.03
C LEU A 737 -36.41 -21.06 11.21
N ASN A 738 -36.84 -21.67 10.11
CA ASN A 738 -37.30 -23.05 10.03
C ASN A 738 -37.02 -23.62 8.62
N PRO A 739 -37.21 -24.94 8.39
CA PRO A 739 -36.95 -25.56 7.09
C PRO A 739 -37.70 -24.94 5.89
N GLU A 740 -38.83 -24.27 6.11
CA GLU A 740 -39.65 -23.69 5.04
C GLU A 740 -39.16 -22.30 4.61
N ASN A 741 -38.59 -21.50 5.53
CA ASN A 741 -38.21 -20.11 5.28
C ASN A 741 -36.68 -19.86 5.26
N VAL A 742 -35.86 -20.82 5.69
CA VAL A 742 -34.41 -20.63 5.80
C VAL A 742 -33.73 -20.27 4.47
N LEU A 743 -34.20 -20.85 3.36
CA LEU A 743 -33.69 -20.53 2.04
C LEU A 743 -34.11 -19.14 1.57
N ASP A 744 -35.28 -18.65 1.98
CA ASP A 744 -35.71 -17.29 1.69
C ASP A 744 -34.83 -16.28 2.45
N TYR A 745 -34.48 -16.59 3.70
CA TYR A 745 -33.52 -15.81 4.46
C TYR A 745 -32.13 -15.80 3.81
N LEU A 746 -31.64 -16.97 3.35
CA LEU A 746 -30.36 -17.07 2.66
C LEU A 746 -30.35 -16.23 1.36
N ARG A 747 -31.41 -16.32 0.52
CA ARG A 747 -31.55 -15.50 -0.69
C ARG A 747 -31.55 -14.00 -0.36
N PHE A 748 -32.30 -13.60 0.66
CA PHE A 748 -32.34 -12.21 1.14
C PHE A 748 -30.97 -11.73 1.60
N PHE A 749 -30.30 -12.49 2.47
CA PHE A 749 -29.01 -12.12 3.03
C PHE A 749 -27.94 -11.99 1.95
N CYS A 750 -27.78 -13.00 1.09
CA CYS A 750 -26.78 -12.99 0.03
C CYS A 750 -26.99 -11.84 -0.98
N PHE A 751 -28.25 -11.50 -1.27
CA PHE A 751 -28.55 -10.38 -2.18
C PHE A 751 -28.19 -9.01 -1.58
N PHE A 752 -28.46 -8.79 -0.29
CA PHE A 752 -28.25 -7.49 0.36
C PHE A 752 -26.86 -7.31 0.96
N VAL A 753 -26.15 -8.39 1.29
CA VAL A 753 -24.75 -8.33 1.75
C VAL A 753 -23.81 -8.46 0.56
N ARG A 754 -22.86 -7.52 0.43
CA ARG A 754 -22.00 -7.38 -0.75
C ARG A 754 -20.53 -7.53 -0.39
N GLY A 755 -19.75 -8.09 -1.31
CA GLY A 755 -18.30 -7.95 -1.30
C GLY A 755 -17.82 -6.86 -2.26
N GLU A 756 -16.51 -6.70 -2.43
CA GLU A 756 -15.92 -5.67 -3.32
C GLU A 756 -16.42 -5.77 -4.78
N GLY A 757 -16.69 -6.99 -5.26
CA GLY A 757 -17.19 -7.29 -6.60
C GLY A 757 -18.70 -7.14 -6.82
N GLY A 758 -19.53 -6.90 -5.78
CA GLY A 758 -20.99 -6.79 -5.91
C GLY A 758 -21.79 -7.66 -4.93
N PRO A 759 -23.09 -7.90 -5.17
CA PRO A 759 -23.91 -8.81 -4.37
C PRO A 759 -23.58 -10.28 -4.64
N PHE A 760 -23.87 -11.15 -3.68
CA PHE A 760 -23.84 -12.61 -3.87
C PHE A 760 -25.22 -13.06 -4.35
N LEU A 761 -25.39 -13.32 -5.65
CA LEU A 761 -26.67 -13.81 -6.15
C LEU A 761 -26.74 -15.33 -5.97
N ILE A 762 -27.80 -15.81 -5.30
CA ILE A 762 -28.18 -17.22 -5.37
C ILE A 762 -28.79 -17.46 -6.75
N ALA A 763 -28.02 -18.09 -7.62
CA ALA A 763 -28.33 -18.27 -9.03
C ALA A 763 -28.95 -19.66 -9.26
N GLU A 764 -30.27 -19.69 -9.35
CA GLU A 764 -31.10 -20.88 -9.49
C GLU A 764 -31.46 -21.22 -10.94
N GLY A 765 -31.40 -20.25 -11.84
CA GLY A 765 -31.56 -20.48 -13.28
C GLY A 765 -31.67 -19.22 -14.13
N LEU A 766 -31.46 -19.38 -15.44
CA LEU A 766 -31.35 -18.30 -16.44
C LEU A 766 -32.57 -17.35 -16.55
N ALA A 767 -33.70 -17.73 -15.97
CA ALA A 767 -34.92 -16.91 -15.97
C ALA A 767 -34.93 -15.82 -14.88
N GLN A 768 -33.94 -15.81 -13.97
CA GLN A 768 -33.79 -14.74 -12.98
C GLN A 768 -33.42 -13.41 -13.66
N GLU A 769 -34.11 -12.34 -13.26
CA GLU A 769 -33.91 -10.99 -13.84
C GLU A 769 -32.50 -10.44 -13.55
N GLU A 770 -31.87 -10.89 -12.46
CA GLU A 770 -30.54 -10.47 -12.04
C GLU A 770 -29.42 -11.03 -12.93
N ILE A 771 -29.69 -12.10 -13.68
CA ILE A 771 -28.68 -12.70 -14.57
C ILE A 771 -28.48 -11.78 -15.78
N PRO A 772 -27.24 -11.32 -16.05
CA PRO A 772 -26.99 -10.31 -17.06
C PRO A 772 -27.46 -10.74 -18.45
N SER A 773 -28.26 -9.90 -19.09
CA SER A 773 -28.76 -10.18 -20.43
C SER A 773 -27.65 -10.16 -21.49
N SER A 774 -26.55 -9.45 -21.23
CA SER A 774 -25.39 -9.25 -22.09
C SER A 774 -24.44 -10.45 -22.22
N LEU A 775 -24.66 -11.54 -21.47
CA LEU A 775 -23.85 -12.75 -21.58
C LEU A 775 -23.98 -13.37 -22.98
N THR A 776 -22.87 -13.89 -23.49
CA THR A 776 -22.82 -14.60 -24.77
C THR A 776 -23.63 -15.90 -24.71
N GLU A 777 -24.04 -16.42 -25.86
CA GLU A 777 -24.78 -17.69 -25.92
C GLU A 777 -24.00 -18.86 -25.32
N VAL A 778 -22.67 -18.90 -25.55
CA VAL A 778 -21.78 -19.92 -24.99
C VAL A 778 -21.74 -19.86 -23.46
N GLU A 779 -21.70 -18.66 -22.88
CA GLU A 779 -21.74 -18.46 -21.43
C GLU A 779 -23.10 -18.84 -20.84
N ARG A 780 -24.20 -18.53 -21.54
CA ARG A 780 -25.55 -18.95 -21.13
C ARG A 780 -25.69 -20.47 -21.14
N GLU A 781 -25.21 -21.15 -22.18
CA GLU A 781 -25.18 -22.61 -22.23
C GLU A 781 -24.31 -23.21 -21.11
N ALA A 782 -23.19 -22.56 -20.76
CA ALA A 782 -22.34 -22.98 -19.64
C ALA A 782 -23.07 -22.80 -18.29
N LEU A 783 -23.73 -21.67 -18.08
CA LEU A 783 -24.53 -21.41 -16.90
C LEU A 783 -25.69 -22.40 -16.77
N GLU A 784 -26.42 -22.71 -17.83
CA GLU A 784 -27.52 -23.69 -17.78
C GLU A 784 -27.06 -25.07 -17.27
N LYS A 785 -25.79 -25.44 -17.53
CA LYS A 785 -25.18 -26.68 -17.04
C LYS A 785 -24.80 -26.63 -15.56
N VAL A 786 -24.77 -25.46 -14.92
CA VAL A 786 -24.30 -25.27 -13.54
C VAL A 786 -25.39 -24.76 -12.60
N LEU A 787 -26.28 -23.87 -13.04
CA LEU A 787 -27.27 -23.20 -12.18
C LEU A 787 -28.30 -24.17 -11.60
N ARG A 788 -28.45 -24.19 -10.28
CA ARG A 788 -29.41 -25.04 -9.57
C ARG A 788 -30.07 -24.27 -8.41
N PRO A 789 -31.35 -24.55 -8.09
CA PRO A 789 -32.03 -24.06 -6.90
C PRO A 789 -31.24 -24.32 -5.64
N ALA A 790 -31.28 -23.36 -4.71
CA ALA A 790 -30.74 -23.59 -3.39
C ALA A 790 -31.50 -24.73 -2.71
N CYS A 791 -30.77 -25.59 -1.99
CA CYS A 791 -31.30 -26.79 -1.36
C CYS A 791 -31.05 -26.73 0.15
N TYR A 792 -32.10 -26.97 0.94
CA TYR A 792 -31.98 -27.23 2.37
C TYR A 792 -31.58 -28.69 2.57
N ASN A 793 -30.60 -28.92 3.44
CA ASN A 793 -29.93 -30.21 3.62
C ASN A 793 -29.93 -30.74 5.06
N GLY A 794 -30.64 -30.10 5.98
CA GLY A 794 -30.82 -30.60 7.34
C GLY A 794 -30.53 -29.56 8.40
N TYR A 795 -30.82 -29.92 9.64
CA TYR A 795 -30.55 -29.11 10.81
C TYR A 795 -29.57 -29.86 11.71
N ASP A 796 -28.45 -29.22 12.00
CA ASP A 796 -27.45 -29.70 12.94
C ASP A 796 -27.91 -29.31 14.35
N GLU A 797 -28.48 -30.28 15.07
CA GLU A 797 -29.01 -30.06 16.43
C GLU A 797 -27.92 -29.71 17.44
N GLU A 798 -26.71 -30.26 17.28
CA GLU A 798 -25.59 -30.01 18.20
C GLU A 798 -25.12 -28.56 18.12
N ARG A 799 -25.12 -27.98 16.92
CA ARG A 799 -24.64 -26.61 16.67
C ARG A 799 -25.75 -25.58 16.53
N GLY A 800 -27.00 -26.01 16.39
CA GLY A 800 -28.15 -25.13 16.22
C GLY A 800 -28.16 -24.40 14.87
N GLU A 801 -27.79 -25.11 13.81
CA GLU A 801 -27.53 -24.54 12.47
C GLU A 801 -28.31 -25.28 11.37
N PHE A 802 -28.96 -24.53 10.48
CA PHE A 802 -29.52 -25.06 9.25
C PHE A 802 -28.44 -25.14 8.17
N LEU A 803 -28.40 -26.27 7.48
CA LEU A 803 -27.44 -26.57 6.45
C LEU A 803 -28.08 -26.39 5.07
N ALA A 804 -27.44 -25.66 4.17
CA ALA A 804 -27.93 -25.40 2.82
C ALA A 804 -26.81 -25.42 1.79
N ILE A 805 -27.15 -25.70 0.53
CA ILE A 805 -26.23 -25.60 -0.60
C ILE A 805 -26.86 -24.67 -1.64
N ALA A 806 -26.07 -23.77 -2.20
CA ALA A 806 -26.52 -22.88 -3.26
C ALA A 806 -25.44 -22.68 -4.34
N THR A 807 -25.90 -22.37 -5.55
CA THR A 807 -25.02 -21.88 -6.61
C THR A 807 -24.95 -20.35 -6.50
N ILE A 808 -23.75 -19.81 -6.37
CA ILE A 808 -23.52 -18.38 -6.16
C ILE A 808 -22.91 -17.78 -7.40
N TYR A 809 -23.51 -16.70 -7.91
CA TYR A 809 -22.93 -15.83 -8.92
C TYR A 809 -22.45 -14.56 -8.23
N TYR A 810 -21.12 -14.36 -8.25
CA TYR A 810 -20.48 -13.20 -7.64
C TYR A 810 -19.39 -12.63 -8.55
N SER A 811 -19.37 -11.30 -8.69
CA SER A 811 -18.47 -10.62 -9.62
C SER A 811 -18.63 -11.22 -11.02
N ASN A 812 -17.60 -11.86 -11.58
CA ASN A 812 -17.60 -12.52 -12.88
C ASN A 812 -17.46 -14.05 -12.80
N SER A 813 -17.77 -14.65 -11.65
CA SER A 813 -17.56 -16.08 -11.40
C SER A 813 -18.80 -16.72 -10.77
N VAL A 814 -18.93 -18.02 -11.01
CA VAL A 814 -19.98 -18.86 -10.45
C VAL A 814 -19.33 -20.02 -9.70
N PHE A 815 -19.74 -20.23 -8.46
CA PHE A 815 -19.24 -21.29 -7.61
C PHE A 815 -20.39 -21.94 -6.84
N PHE A 816 -20.20 -23.19 -6.44
CA PHE A 816 -21.08 -23.85 -5.50
C PHE A 816 -20.63 -23.50 -4.08
N ALA A 817 -21.56 -23.24 -3.18
CA ALA A 817 -21.24 -22.92 -1.80
C ALA A 817 -22.15 -23.67 -0.83
N ASP A 818 -21.53 -24.14 0.24
CA ASP A 818 -22.16 -24.81 1.35
C ASP A 818 -22.31 -23.82 2.50
N PHE A 819 -23.50 -23.72 3.08
CA PHE A 819 -23.86 -22.72 4.08
C PHE A 819 -24.32 -23.37 5.39
N ALA A 820 -23.85 -22.81 6.50
CA ALA A 820 -24.41 -22.99 7.83
C ALA A 820 -25.12 -21.71 8.27
N ILE A 821 -26.38 -21.82 8.66
CA ILE A 821 -27.24 -20.70 9.02
C ILE A 821 -27.73 -20.92 10.45
N ARG A 822 -27.24 -20.12 11.39
CA ARG A 822 -27.64 -20.20 12.82
C ARG A 822 -29.07 -19.71 13.00
N ASN A 823 -29.72 -20.17 14.07
CA ASN A 823 -31.01 -19.63 14.51
C ASN A 823 -31.01 -18.11 14.77
N THR A 824 -29.84 -17.50 14.98
CA THR A 824 -29.67 -16.03 15.12
C THR A 824 -29.64 -15.29 13.79
N GLY A 825 -29.67 -16.00 12.65
CA GLY A 825 -29.47 -15.47 11.31
C GLY A 825 -28.01 -15.17 10.95
N MET A 826 -27.04 -15.62 11.76
CA MET A 826 -25.63 -15.62 11.33
C MET A 826 -25.42 -16.68 10.26
N ILE A 827 -24.76 -16.30 9.17
CA ILE A 827 -24.47 -17.20 8.03
C ILE A 827 -22.96 -17.37 7.91
N GLU A 828 -22.54 -18.63 7.81
CA GLU A 828 -21.17 -19.06 7.54
C GLU A 828 -21.15 -19.81 6.20
N MET A 829 -20.26 -19.42 5.30
CA MET A 829 -19.94 -20.22 4.11
C MET A 829 -18.86 -21.23 4.52
N ILE A 830 -19.21 -22.51 4.50
CA ILE A 830 -18.38 -23.62 5.01
C ILE A 830 -17.29 -23.99 4.00
N GLU A 831 -17.70 -24.17 2.74
CA GLU A 831 -16.85 -24.54 1.61
C GLU A 831 -17.40 -23.89 0.33
N ASP A 832 -16.50 -23.57 -0.60
CA ASP A 832 -16.82 -23.07 -1.92
C ASP A 832 -16.01 -23.77 -3.02
N LEU A 833 -16.66 -24.02 -4.16
CA LEU A 833 -16.05 -24.69 -5.30
C LEU A 833 -16.38 -23.96 -6.60
N ASN A 834 -15.34 -23.39 -7.23
CA ASN A 834 -15.47 -22.70 -8.51
C ASN A 834 -16.02 -23.63 -9.60
N ALA A 835 -17.09 -23.18 -10.25
CA ALA A 835 -17.72 -23.88 -11.37
C ALA A 835 -17.41 -23.19 -12.71
N ILE A 836 -17.47 -21.86 -12.75
CA ILE A 836 -17.18 -21.04 -13.93
C ILE A 836 -16.44 -19.78 -13.47
N GLU A 837 -15.39 -19.39 -14.20
CA GLU A 837 -14.62 -18.18 -13.96
C GLU A 837 -14.59 -17.32 -15.24
N ASN A 838 -14.34 -16.01 -15.08
CA ASN A 838 -14.10 -15.06 -16.18
C ASN A 838 -15.29 -14.85 -17.14
N LEU A 839 -16.51 -14.79 -16.60
CA LEU A 839 -17.69 -14.38 -17.37
C LEU A 839 -17.57 -12.92 -17.84
N SER A 840 -18.11 -12.63 -19.02
CA SER A 840 -18.04 -11.34 -19.70
C SER A 840 -18.78 -10.20 -18.98
N ALA A 841 -19.72 -10.54 -18.10
CA ALA A 841 -20.50 -9.61 -17.30
C ALA A 841 -20.62 -10.14 -15.87
N GLY A 842 -20.78 -9.23 -14.92
CA GLY A 842 -21.11 -9.57 -13.54
C GLY A 842 -22.51 -9.15 -13.13
N ILE A 843 -22.95 -9.56 -11.95
CA ILE A 843 -24.27 -9.18 -11.43
C ILE A 843 -24.31 -7.66 -11.23
N ALA A 844 -25.29 -7.02 -11.87
CA ALA A 844 -25.50 -5.58 -11.75
C ALA A 844 -25.73 -5.23 -10.27
N ARG A 845 -24.98 -4.24 -9.78
CA ARG A 845 -25.12 -3.73 -8.41
C ARG A 845 -26.54 -3.15 -8.27
N PRO A 846 -27.32 -3.49 -7.23
CA PRO A 846 -28.27 -2.52 -6.72
C PRO A 846 -27.40 -1.33 -6.29
N LEU A 847 -27.59 -0.13 -6.84
CA LEU A 847 -26.65 0.97 -6.59
C LEU A 847 -26.55 1.24 -5.06
N LYS A 848 -25.38 1.71 -4.62
CA LYS A 848 -25.15 2.10 -3.22
C LYS A 848 -26.10 3.20 -2.80
#